data_AF-A0A401SLF4-F1
#
_entry.id   AF-A0A401SLF4-F1
#
_cell.length_a   1.000
_cell.length_b   1.000
_cell.length_c   1.000
_cell.angle_alpha   90.00
_cell.angle_beta   90.00
_cell.angle_gamma   90.00
#
_symmetry.space_group_name_H-M   'P 1'
#
loop_
_entity.id
_entity.type
_entity.pdbx_description
1 polymer ?
#
loop_
_entity_poly.entity_id
_entity_poly.type
_entity_poly.pdbx_seq_one_letter_code
_entity_poly.pdbx_strand_id
1 'polypeptide(L)'
;MLKFVAWEISICGIQHLERAGNNLTLFDSLYFCIVTFSTVGFGDVTPQIWPSKLLVVIMICVALVVLPIQFEQLAYLWMERQKSGGNYSRHRAQTEKHVVLCVTSLKIDLLMDFLNEFYAHPRLQDYYVVILCPTEMDLQVRRVLQIPMWAQRVIYLQGSALKDQDLLRAKMDDAEACFILSSRYEVDRTAADHQTILRAWAVKDFAPKCPLYVQILKPENKFHVKFADHVVCEEEFKYAMLALNCICPATSTLITLLVHTSRGQSAPWEAFRQLTGTRQTQTRDGHQSHEQWQKVYGKCSGNEVYHIKMEESTFFTEFEGKSFTYTSFHAHKKYGACLIGVKREENKNILLNPGPRYIMSSTDICFYINITKEENSAFIKQNEQSINSISNTIYHGASRLPVHSIIASMGTVAIDLQDTRCRPPAGPTLTLPSDGAKENRRPSIAPVLEVADVSSIQACDLLSDHSEDEANHSDEEVSSAPEYVKGYPPNSPYIGSSPTLCHLLQEKVPFCCLRLDKGCQHNYNEDAKAYGFRNKLIIVSAETAGNGLYNFIVPLRAYYRPKKELNPIILLLDNPLDDLLRCGVTFAANMVVVDKESTMSAEEDYMADAKTIVNVQTLFRLFSSLSIITELTHPANMRFMQFRAKDCYSLALSKLEKKEREKGSNLAFMFRQPFAAGRVFSISMLDTLLYQSFVKDYMISITRLLLGLDTTPGSGFLCAFYQVVLSPLRIRKCENLAPSSTPHVERAKGPRTHPEGSTLSTFL
;
A
#
# COMPACT_ATOMS: atom_id res chain seq x y z
N MET A 1 27.37 44.96 -4.18
CA MET A 1 28.27 46.13 -4.00
C MET A 1 29.06 46.43 -5.27
N LEU A 2 30.24 45.83 -5.52
CA LEU A 2 31.17 46.26 -6.60
C LEU A 2 30.51 46.62 -7.95
N LYS A 3 29.56 45.81 -8.45
CA LYS A 3 28.88 46.04 -9.73
C LYS A 3 28.21 47.42 -9.84
N PHE A 4 27.63 47.94 -8.76
CA PHE A 4 27.03 49.29 -8.72
C PHE A 4 28.08 50.39 -8.60
N VAL A 5 29.13 50.18 -7.80
CA VAL A 5 30.21 51.16 -7.59
C VAL A 5 30.92 51.52 -8.89
N ALA A 6 31.22 50.53 -9.74
CA ALA A 6 31.82 50.77 -11.06
C ALA A 6 30.90 51.61 -11.97
N TRP A 7 29.58 51.39 -11.89
CA TRP A 7 28.58 52.14 -12.65
C TRP A 7 28.44 53.58 -12.14
N GLU A 8 28.38 53.78 -10.83
CA GLU A 8 28.35 55.11 -10.19
C GLU A 8 29.61 55.94 -10.52
N ILE A 9 30.80 55.32 -10.50
CA ILE A 9 32.05 55.96 -10.94
C ILE A 9 31.97 56.39 -12.41
N SER A 10 31.35 55.57 -13.28
CA SER A 10 31.18 55.89 -14.70
C SER A 10 30.27 57.11 -14.91
N ILE A 11 29.12 57.12 -14.22
CA ILE A 11 28.14 58.21 -14.27
C ILE A 11 28.75 59.51 -13.73
N CYS A 12 29.44 59.42 -12.59
CA CYS A 12 30.11 60.57 -11.97
C CYS A 12 31.25 61.12 -12.85
N GLY A 13 32.05 60.24 -13.46
CA GLY A 13 33.14 60.63 -14.37
C GLY A 13 32.65 61.36 -15.62
N ILE A 14 31.59 60.85 -16.26
CA ILE A 14 30.96 61.51 -17.42
C ILE A 14 30.33 62.85 -17.03
N GLN A 15 29.57 62.89 -15.92
CA GLN A 15 28.98 64.14 -15.42
C GLN A 15 30.06 65.18 -15.06
N HIS A 16 31.18 64.75 -14.47
CA HIS A 16 32.26 65.65 -14.06
C HIS A 16 32.98 66.26 -15.27
N LEU A 17 33.25 65.46 -16.32
CA LEU A 17 33.91 65.94 -17.53
C LEU A 17 32.99 66.84 -18.38
N GLU A 18 31.74 66.46 -18.63
CA GLU A 18 30.86 67.23 -19.51
C GLU A 18 30.49 68.62 -18.95
N ARG A 19 30.56 68.85 -17.62
CA ARG A 19 30.43 70.20 -17.00
C ARG A 19 31.32 71.28 -17.62
N ALA A 20 32.42 70.91 -18.29
CA ALA A 20 33.30 71.86 -18.99
C ALA A 20 32.83 72.24 -20.42
N GLY A 21 31.71 71.69 -20.91
CA GLY A 21 31.22 71.90 -22.27
C GLY A 21 29.69 71.90 -22.42
N ASN A 22 28.97 71.03 -21.71
CA ASN A 22 27.52 71.03 -21.64
C ASN A 22 27.03 70.55 -20.25
N ASN A 23 26.11 71.30 -19.63
CA ASN A 23 25.66 71.04 -18.26
C ASN A 23 24.62 69.91 -18.19
N LEU A 24 25.05 68.68 -18.50
CA LEU A 24 24.25 67.46 -18.30
C LEU A 24 23.88 67.28 -16.83
N THR A 25 22.62 66.95 -16.56
CA THR A 25 22.21 66.55 -15.21
C THR A 25 22.79 65.17 -14.87
N LEU A 26 22.75 64.82 -13.58
CA LEU A 26 23.11 63.47 -13.15
C LEU A 26 22.18 62.40 -13.75
N PHE A 27 20.92 62.76 -14.04
CA PHE A 27 19.96 61.86 -14.69
C PHE A 27 20.28 61.64 -16.17
N ASP A 28 20.63 62.70 -16.92
CA ASP A 28 21.05 62.59 -18.32
C ASP A 28 22.34 61.77 -18.45
N SER A 29 23.25 61.94 -17.49
CA SER A 29 24.50 61.18 -17.39
C SER A 29 24.25 59.69 -17.10
N LEU A 30 23.29 59.37 -16.22
CA LEU A 30 22.82 58.00 -15.95
C LEU A 30 22.18 57.37 -17.19
N TYR A 31 21.25 58.10 -17.83
CA TYR A 31 20.59 57.68 -19.07
C TYR A 31 21.59 57.39 -20.18
N PHE A 32 22.53 58.31 -20.44
CA PHE A 32 23.60 58.11 -21.41
C PHE A 32 24.47 56.88 -21.12
N CYS A 33 24.81 56.63 -19.84
CA CYS A 33 25.52 55.40 -19.45
C CYS A 33 24.69 54.15 -19.78
N ILE A 34 23.39 54.13 -19.48
CA ILE A 34 22.49 53.01 -19.79
C ILE A 34 22.42 52.75 -21.30
N VAL A 35 22.17 53.80 -22.10
CA VAL A 35 22.04 53.72 -23.57
C VAL A 35 23.34 53.28 -24.23
N THR A 36 24.49 53.68 -23.67
CA THR A 36 25.82 53.25 -24.14
C THR A 36 26.13 51.80 -23.76
N PHE A 37 25.91 51.41 -22.50
CA PHE A 37 26.22 50.06 -22.00
C PHE A 37 25.26 48.97 -22.52
N SER A 38 24.02 49.34 -22.84
CA SER A 38 23.07 48.47 -23.55
C SER A 38 23.34 48.37 -25.06
N THR A 39 24.36 49.07 -25.58
CA THR A 39 24.74 49.14 -27.01
C THR A 39 23.66 49.71 -27.94
N VAL A 40 22.65 50.39 -27.39
CA VAL A 40 21.51 50.96 -28.15
C VAL A 40 21.90 52.25 -28.87
N GLY A 41 22.64 53.14 -28.22
CA GLY A 41 23.30 54.29 -28.87
C GLY A 41 22.37 55.28 -29.60
N PHE A 42 21.28 55.75 -28.98
CA PHE A 42 20.31 56.66 -29.61
C PHE A 42 20.90 57.97 -30.17
N GLY A 43 22.03 58.46 -29.62
CA GLY A 43 22.72 59.66 -30.12
C GLY A 43 22.05 61.00 -29.74
N ASP A 44 21.05 60.96 -28.87
CA ASP A 44 20.33 62.09 -28.29
C ASP A 44 21.17 62.85 -27.25
N VAL A 45 21.81 62.12 -26.33
CA VAL A 45 22.88 62.63 -25.46
C VAL A 45 24.22 62.13 -26.01
N THR A 46 25.15 63.05 -26.26
CA THR A 46 26.49 62.72 -26.80
C THR A 46 27.57 63.56 -26.13
N PRO A 47 28.73 62.97 -25.78
CA PRO A 47 29.86 63.72 -25.23
C PRO A 47 30.44 64.62 -26.31
N GLN A 48 30.70 65.89 -25.99
CA GLN A 48 31.23 66.86 -26.97
C GLN A 48 32.72 67.13 -26.81
N ILE A 49 33.24 66.99 -25.60
CA ILE A 49 34.63 67.36 -25.27
C ILE A 49 35.60 66.21 -25.57
N TRP A 50 36.87 66.52 -25.81
CA TRP A 50 37.91 65.53 -26.07
C TRP A 50 38.13 64.51 -24.92
N PRO A 51 38.28 64.90 -23.64
CA PRO A 51 38.52 63.93 -22.56
C PRO A 51 37.29 63.06 -22.26
N SER A 52 36.07 63.56 -22.41
CA SER A 52 34.84 62.77 -22.24
C SER A 52 34.65 61.77 -23.38
N LYS A 53 34.95 62.14 -24.63
CA LYS A 53 35.03 61.19 -25.76
C LYS A 53 36.02 60.07 -25.49
N LEU A 54 37.23 60.39 -24.99
CA LEU A 54 38.23 59.39 -24.62
C LEU A 54 37.76 58.47 -23.48
N LEU A 55 37.15 59.05 -22.43
CA LEU A 55 36.58 58.26 -21.32
C LEU A 55 35.50 57.30 -21.83
N VAL A 56 34.60 57.76 -22.71
CA VAL A 56 33.53 56.91 -23.27
C VAL A 56 34.07 55.75 -24.10
N VAL A 57 35.14 55.94 -24.88
CA VAL A 57 35.80 54.82 -25.60
C VAL A 57 36.36 53.79 -24.61
N ILE A 58 37.07 54.23 -23.57
CA ILE A 58 37.60 53.34 -22.53
C ILE A 58 36.45 52.60 -21.82
N MET A 59 35.38 53.31 -21.47
CA MET A 59 34.22 52.74 -20.79
C MET A 59 33.45 51.74 -21.66
N ILE A 60 33.36 51.95 -22.97
CA ILE A 60 32.79 50.96 -23.91
C ILE A 60 33.65 49.69 -23.94
N CYS A 61 34.98 49.82 -24.05
CA CYS A 61 35.87 48.65 -24.03
C CYS A 61 35.76 47.85 -22.72
N VAL A 62 35.70 48.54 -21.56
CA VAL A 62 35.50 47.88 -20.26
C VAL A 62 34.11 47.25 -20.16
N ALA A 63 33.05 47.95 -20.58
CA ALA A 63 31.68 47.45 -20.52
C ALA A 63 31.47 46.20 -21.39
N LEU A 64 32.01 46.18 -22.62
CA LEU A 64 31.89 45.04 -23.54
C LEU A 64 32.57 43.76 -23.03
N VAL A 65 33.63 43.88 -22.22
CA VAL A 65 34.30 42.72 -21.59
C VAL A 65 33.60 42.34 -20.29
N VAL A 66 33.27 43.31 -19.43
CA VAL A 66 32.78 43.04 -18.08
C VAL A 66 31.30 42.65 -18.06
N LEU A 67 30.44 43.34 -18.80
CA LEU A 67 28.99 43.13 -18.70
C LEU A 67 28.54 41.71 -19.09
N PRO A 68 28.99 41.10 -20.22
CA PRO A 68 28.57 39.75 -20.57
C PRO A 68 28.91 38.72 -19.49
N ILE A 69 30.16 38.73 -18.99
CA ILE A 69 30.62 37.86 -17.90
C ILE A 69 29.81 38.10 -16.62
N GLN A 70 29.49 39.37 -16.30
CA GLN A 70 28.74 39.73 -15.11
C GLN A 70 27.24 39.40 -15.19
N PHE A 71 26.66 39.36 -16.39
CA PHE A 71 25.31 38.86 -16.65
C PHE A 71 25.27 37.33 -16.63
N GLU A 72 26.22 36.65 -17.28
CA GLU A 72 26.33 35.18 -17.28
C GLU A 72 26.48 34.64 -15.86
N GLN A 73 27.40 35.19 -15.06
CA GLN A 73 27.56 34.82 -13.65
C GLN A 73 26.30 35.07 -12.81
N LEU A 74 25.55 36.14 -13.08
CA LEU A 74 24.31 36.45 -12.37
C LEU A 74 23.17 35.50 -12.78
N ALA A 75 23.04 35.22 -14.08
CA ALA A 75 22.07 34.29 -14.63
C ALA A 75 22.34 32.86 -14.13
N TYR A 76 23.60 32.43 -14.10
CA TYR A 76 24.03 31.15 -13.53
C TYR A 76 23.65 31.05 -12.05
N LEU A 77 24.06 32.02 -11.21
CA LEU A 77 23.72 31.99 -9.77
C LEU A 77 22.21 32.06 -9.49
N TRP A 78 21.43 32.75 -10.34
CA TRP A 78 19.98 32.82 -10.22
C TRP A 78 19.30 31.51 -10.66
N MET A 79 19.75 30.92 -11.77
CA MET A 79 19.24 29.65 -12.29
C MET A 79 19.61 28.47 -11.38
N GLU A 80 20.82 28.45 -10.84
CA GLU A 80 21.28 27.45 -9.88
C GLU A 80 20.46 27.52 -8.58
N ARG A 81 20.13 28.74 -8.11
CA ARG A 81 19.21 28.94 -6.97
C ARG A 81 17.76 28.52 -7.27
N GLN A 82 17.34 28.45 -8.54
CA GLN A 82 16.05 27.86 -8.92
C GLN A 82 16.12 26.33 -8.98
N LYS A 83 17.22 25.74 -9.46
CA LYS A 83 17.47 24.29 -9.45
C LYS A 83 17.53 23.72 -8.03
N SER A 84 18.28 24.38 -7.14
CA SER A 84 18.58 23.90 -5.78
C SER A 84 17.35 23.78 -4.86
N GLY A 85 16.18 24.25 -5.31
CA GLY A 85 15.07 24.62 -4.46
C GLY A 85 15.40 25.82 -3.57
N GLY A 86 14.34 26.43 -3.03
CA GLY A 86 14.48 27.51 -2.04
C GLY A 86 14.80 26.98 -0.63
N ASN A 87 14.20 27.62 0.36
CA ASN A 87 14.03 27.07 1.70
C ASN A 87 12.53 26.99 1.98
N TYR A 88 12.06 25.99 2.72
CA TYR A 88 10.70 25.98 3.22
C TYR A 88 10.52 27.11 4.25
N SER A 89 9.44 27.89 4.13
CA SER A 89 9.26 29.09 4.94
C SER A 89 8.89 28.73 6.37
N ARG A 90 9.58 29.29 7.37
CA ARG A 90 9.26 29.05 8.79
C ARG A 90 7.83 29.46 9.14
N HIS A 91 7.33 30.57 8.57
CA HIS A 91 5.94 30.97 8.80
C HIS A 91 4.97 29.89 8.30
N ARG A 92 5.25 29.33 7.12
CA ARG A 92 4.45 28.25 6.53
C ARG A 92 4.47 26.98 7.39
N ALA A 93 5.65 26.54 7.81
CA ALA A 93 5.83 25.36 8.68
C ALA A 93 5.06 25.45 10.03
N GLN A 94 4.71 26.66 10.46
CA GLN A 94 3.99 26.92 11.70
C GLN A 94 2.48 27.15 11.49
N THR A 95 2.01 27.30 10.25
CA THR A 95 0.59 27.50 9.90
C THR A 95 -0.02 26.35 9.10
N GLU A 96 0.79 25.66 8.30
CA GLU A 96 0.37 24.61 7.36
C GLU A 96 1.16 23.33 7.67
N LYS A 97 0.48 22.17 7.70
CA LYS A 97 1.09 20.86 7.99
C LYS A 97 1.93 20.38 6.81
N HIS A 98 3.17 19.95 7.05
CA HIS A 98 4.04 19.36 6.03
C HIS A 98 4.61 18.01 6.44
N VAL A 99 4.88 17.22 5.41
CA VAL A 99 5.53 15.91 5.46
C VAL A 99 6.74 15.94 4.54
N VAL A 100 7.86 15.34 4.97
CA VAL A 100 9.11 15.36 4.20
C VAL A 100 9.43 13.99 3.61
N LEU A 101 9.74 13.97 2.31
CA LEU A 101 10.04 12.78 1.53
C LEU A 101 11.52 12.77 1.11
N CYS A 102 12.31 11.91 1.74
CA CYS A 102 13.76 11.79 1.56
C CYS A 102 14.11 10.63 0.61
N VAL A 103 14.74 10.93 -0.54
CA VAL A 103 15.06 9.95 -1.60
C VAL A 103 16.50 10.10 -2.14
N THR A 104 17.01 9.08 -2.83
CA THR A 104 18.29 9.11 -3.59
C THR A 104 18.13 9.82 -4.93
N SER A 105 17.19 9.30 -5.72
CA SER A 105 16.80 9.76 -7.04
C SER A 105 15.29 9.57 -7.18
N LEU A 106 14.63 10.44 -7.95
CA LEU A 106 13.17 10.54 -7.99
C LEU A 106 12.65 10.22 -9.39
N LYS A 107 12.43 8.93 -9.69
CA LYS A 107 11.73 8.52 -10.91
C LYS A 107 10.26 8.99 -10.88
N ILE A 108 9.68 9.20 -12.07
CA ILE A 108 8.29 9.63 -12.26
C ILE A 108 7.31 8.71 -11.53
N ASP A 109 7.45 7.40 -11.71
CA ASP A 109 6.48 6.41 -11.21
C ASP A 109 6.42 6.46 -9.67
N LEU A 110 7.57 6.48 -8.98
CA LEU A 110 7.64 6.60 -7.52
C LEU A 110 6.96 7.88 -7.01
N LEU A 111 7.20 9.02 -7.68
CA LEU A 111 6.57 10.29 -7.34
C LEU A 111 5.06 10.27 -7.57
N MET A 112 4.62 9.73 -8.72
CA MET A 112 3.20 9.67 -9.08
C MET A 112 2.43 8.75 -8.14
N ASP A 113 2.96 7.56 -7.85
CA ASP A 113 2.32 6.58 -6.98
C ASP A 113 2.24 7.12 -5.53
N PHE A 114 3.29 7.81 -5.06
CA PHE A 114 3.25 8.53 -3.77
C PHE A 114 2.18 9.63 -3.75
N LEU A 115 2.20 10.57 -4.70
CA LEU A 115 1.29 11.72 -4.71
C LEU A 115 -0.17 11.31 -4.90
N ASN A 116 -0.43 10.33 -5.77
CA ASN A 116 -1.78 9.83 -6.02
C ASN A 116 -2.36 9.11 -4.80
N GLU A 117 -1.55 8.32 -4.09
CA GLU A 117 -2.00 7.62 -2.88
C GLU A 117 -2.20 8.58 -1.70
N PHE A 118 -1.22 9.44 -1.45
CA PHE A 118 -1.25 10.41 -0.35
C PHE A 118 -2.44 11.38 -0.46
N TYR A 119 -2.67 12.00 -1.64
CA TYR A 119 -3.76 12.97 -1.80
C TYR A 119 -5.15 12.35 -2.09
N ALA A 120 -5.25 11.02 -2.25
CA ALA A 120 -6.56 10.37 -2.41
C ALA A 120 -7.41 10.42 -1.14
N HIS A 121 -6.78 10.45 0.04
CA HIS A 121 -7.47 10.61 1.33
C HIS A 121 -7.91 12.07 1.54
N PRO A 122 -9.19 12.33 1.88
CA PRO A 122 -9.70 13.70 2.00
C PRO A 122 -9.03 14.50 3.13
N ARG A 123 -8.61 13.82 4.22
CA ARG A 123 -7.89 14.44 5.35
C ARG A 123 -6.49 14.95 4.99
N LEU A 124 -5.92 14.56 3.85
CA LEU A 124 -4.55 14.91 3.44
C LEU A 124 -4.50 15.99 2.35
N GLN A 125 -5.63 16.56 1.95
CA GLN A 125 -5.68 17.51 0.83
C GLN A 125 -5.04 18.87 1.14
N ASP A 126 -4.92 19.23 2.41
CA ASP A 126 -4.33 20.50 2.87
C ASP A 126 -2.87 20.37 3.33
N TYR A 127 -2.27 19.19 3.16
CA TYR A 127 -0.88 18.92 3.54
C TYR A 127 0.08 19.32 2.43
N TYR A 128 1.28 19.76 2.82
CA TYR A 128 2.38 20.03 1.91
C TYR A 128 3.38 18.88 1.90
N VAL A 129 3.86 18.51 0.71
CA VAL A 129 4.90 17.49 0.52
C VAL A 129 6.21 18.20 0.17
N VAL A 130 7.17 18.16 1.09
CA VAL A 130 8.52 18.68 0.86
C VAL A 130 9.42 17.52 0.43
N ILE A 131 9.96 17.55 -0.78
CA ILE A 131 10.85 16.50 -1.29
C ILE A 131 12.29 16.91 -1.04
N LEU A 132 13.08 16.02 -0.44
CA LEU A 132 14.51 16.19 -0.20
C LEU A 132 15.30 15.15 -1.03
N CYS A 133 16.03 15.61 -2.03
CA CYS A 133 16.79 14.76 -2.96
C CYS A 133 18.17 15.37 -3.26
N PRO A 134 19.28 14.61 -3.21
CA PRO A 134 20.61 15.16 -3.50
C PRO A 134 20.85 15.41 -5.00
N THR A 135 20.20 14.62 -5.85
CA THR A 135 20.23 14.69 -7.32
C THR A 135 19.51 15.95 -7.82
N GLU A 136 19.79 16.43 -9.04
CA GLU A 136 18.98 17.48 -9.67
C GLU A 136 17.57 16.99 -10.05
N MET A 137 16.66 17.91 -10.37
CA MET A 137 15.29 17.61 -10.77
C MET A 137 15.19 17.19 -12.25
N ASP A 138 14.85 15.93 -12.49
CA ASP A 138 14.58 15.37 -13.82
C ASP A 138 13.60 16.19 -14.65
N LEU A 139 13.85 16.29 -15.96
CA LEU A 139 13.00 17.01 -16.92
C LEU A 139 11.54 16.54 -16.93
N GLN A 140 11.28 15.29 -16.53
CA GLN A 140 9.93 14.71 -16.47
C GLN A 140 9.26 15.04 -15.12
N VAL A 141 9.98 14.90 -14.01
CA VAL A 141 9.54 15.38 -12.68
C VAL A 141 9.20 16.87 -12.72
N ARG A 142 10.00 17.67 -13.42
CA ARG A 142 9.74 19.11 -13.59
C ARG A 142 8.41 19.40 -14.27
N ARG A 143 7.99 18.60 -15.26
CA ARG A 143 6.67 18.72 -15.92
C ARG A 143 5.54 18.34 -14.97
N VAL A 144 5.72 17.29 -14.18
CA VAL A 144 4.79 16.86 -13.12
C VAL A 144 4.61 17.99 -12.11
N LEU A 145 5.69 18.49 -11.51
CA LEU A 145 5.64 19.56 -10.50
C LEU A 145 5.15 20.92 -11.05
N GLN A 146 5.05 21.09 -12.38
CA GLN A 146 4.43 22.26 -13.00
C GLN A 146 2.90 22.15 -13.17
N ILE A 147 2.29 20.97 -12.96
CA ILE A 147 0.82 20.81 -13.02
C ILE A 147 0.18 21.53 -11.82
N PRO A 148 -0.84 22.40 -12.01
CA PRO A 148 -1.36 23.27 -10.95
C PRO A 148 -1.76 22.58 -9.64
N MET A 149 -2.27 21.35 -9.67
CA MET A 149 -2.66 20.60 -8.47
C MET A 149 -1.46 20.21 -7.58
N TRP A 150 -0.28 20.03 -8.16
CA TRP A 150 0.95 19.68 -7.43
C TRP A 150 1.86 20.88 -7.23
N ALA A 151 1.90 21.82 -8.19
CA ALA A 151 2.70 23.05 -8.12
C ALA A 151 2.41 23.93 -6.88
N GLN A 152 1.21 23.83 -6.31
CA GLN A 152 0.83 24.53 -5.08
C GLN A 152 1.21 23.77 -3.80
N ARG A 153 1.32 22.44 -3.84
CA ARG A 153 1.40 21.57 -2.65
C ARG A 153 2.74 20.84 -2.48
N VAL A 154 3.46 20.63 -3.58
CA VAL A 154 4.70 19.83 -3.62
C VAL A 154 5.89 20.76 -3.85
N ILE A 155 6.84 20.73 -2.92
CA ILE A 155 7.99 21.63 -2.91
C ILE A 155 9.26 20.79 -2.96
N TYR A 156 9.98 20.88 -4.07
CA TYR A 156 11.24 20.16 -4.25
C TYR A 156 12.42 20.99 -3.74
N LEU A 157 13.22 20.40 -2.85
CA LEU A 157 14.45 20.94 -2.31
C LEU A 157 15.61 20.01 -2.67
N GLN A 158 16.62 20.54 -3.36
CA GLN A 158 17.84 19.78 -3.59
C GLN A 158 18.68 19.80 -2.31
N GLY A 159 18.98 18.63 -1.76
CA GLY A 159 19.64 18.47 -0.46
C GLY A 159 19.71 17.02 -0.01
N SER A 160 20.58 16.72 0.96
CA SER A 160 20.73 15.36 1.50
C SER A 160 20.26 15.28 2.95
N ALA A 161 19.50 14.24 3.30
CA ALA A 161 19.03 14.02 4.67
C ALA A 161 20.17 13.70 5.67
N LEU A 162 21.40 13.53 5.17
CA LEU A 162 22.63 13.40 5.96
C LEU A 162 23.26 14.76 6.33
N LYS A 163 22.60 15.89 6.02
CA LYS A 163 23.10 17.25 6.30
C LYS A 163 22.06 18.07 7.08
N ASP A 164 22.38 18.43 8.31
CA ASP A 164 21.56 19.27 9.19
C ASP A 164 21.09 20.57 8.52
N GLN A 165 21.94 21.16 7.65
CA GLN A 165 21.59 22.35 6.88
C GLN A 165 20.41 22.14 5.93
N ASP A 166 20.31 20.96 5.31
CA ASP A 166 19.21 20.62 4.40
C ASP A 166 17.95 20.21 5.21
N LEU A 167 18.11 19.53 6.35
CA LEU A 167 17.02 19.28 7.32
C LEU A 167 16.43 20.60 7.85
N LEU A 168 17.28 21.59 8.16
CA LEU A 168 16.89 22.94 8.54
C LEU A 168 16.16 23.71 7.42
N ARG A 169 16.52 23.47 6.15
CA ARG A 169 15.83 24.02 4.97
C ARG A 169 14.46 23.38 4.71
N ALA A 170 14.29 22.10 5.07
CA ALA A 170 13.02 21.37 4.95
C ALA A 170 12.09 21.53 6.16
N LYS A 171 12.60 22.05 7.29
CA LYS A 171 11.87 22.19 8.57
C LYS A 171 11.42 20.85 9.15
N MET A 172 12.35 19.89 9.26
CA MET A 172 12.12 18.60 9.93
C MET A 172 11.69 18.74 11.40
N ASP A 173 12.06 19.86 12.03
CA ASP A 173 11.74 20.24 13.40
C ASP A 173 10.22 20.48 13.63
N ASP A 174 9.56 21.05 12.63
CA ASP A 174 8.11 21.32 12.61
C ASP A 174 7.31 20.25 11.79
N ALA A 175 7.97 19.21 11.25
CA ALA A 175 7.36 18.25 10.31
C ALA A 175 6.55 17.13 10.99
N GLU A 176 5.39 16.78 10.41
CA GLU A 176 4.48 15.79 11.00
C GLU A 176 4.86 14.33 10.69
N ALA A 177 5.61 14.09 9.61
CA ALA A 177 6.20 12.79 9.29
C ALA A 177 7.42 12.91 8.37
N CYS A 178 8.31 11.91 8.45
CA CYS A 178 9.40 11.72 7.50
C CYS A 178 9.28 10.36 6.80
N PHE A 179 9.15 10.38 5.46
CA PHE A 179 9.31 9.20 4.61
C PHE A 179 10.77 9.08 4.15
N ILE A 180 11.38 7.91 4.30
CA ILE A 180 12.72 7.59 3.79
C ILE A 180 12.61 6.37 2.88
N LEU A 181 12.80 6.56 1.58
CA LEU A 181 12.66 5.49 0.59
C LEU A 181 14.02 5.00 0.10
N SER A 182 14.15 3.68 -0.12
CA SER A 182 15.39 3.04 -0.58
C SER A 182 15.50 2.99 -2.11
N SER A 183 16.73 2.89 -2.60
CA SER A 183 17.07 3.03 -4.01
C SER A 183 17.02 1.68 -4.73
N ARG A 184 15.85 1.30 -5.27
CA ARG A 184 15.67 0.00 -5.94
C ARG A 184 16.58 -0.25 -7.15
N TYR A 185 17.14 0.80 -7.75
CA TYR A 185 17.88 0.78 -9.02
C TYR A 185 19.41 0.90 -8.85
N GLU A 186 19.91 0.98 -7.61
CA GLU A 186 21.35 1.00 -7.35
C GLU A 186 21.96 -0.40 -7.50
N VAL A 187 23.19 -0.45 -8.02
CA VAL A 187 23.91 -1.69 -8.38
C VAL A 187 24.19 -2.57 -7.16
N ASP A 188 24.39 -1.98 -5.98
CA ASP A 188 24.41 -2.70 -4.70
C ASP A 188 23.23 -2.27 -3.82
N ARG A 189 22.26 -3.19 -3.69
CA ARG A 189 21.11 -3.07 -2.79
C ARG A 189 21.51 -2.90 -1.32
N THR A 190 22.71 -3.38 -0.96
CA THR A 190 23.25 -3.34 0.41
C THR A 190 23.76 -1.94 0.75
N ALA A 191 24.52 -1.30 -0.15
CA ALA A 191 24.89 0.11 -0.03
C ALA A 191 23.68 1.06 0.00
N ALA A 192 22.64 0.79 -0.81
CA ALA A 192 21.40 1.57 -0.79
C ALA A 192 20.72 1.53 0.59
N ASP A 193 20.60 0.34 1.20
CA ASP A 193 20.07 0.17 2.56
C ASP A 193 20.97 0.76 3.65
N HIS A 194 22.30 0.64 3.54
CA HIS A 194 23.21 1.35 4.44
C HIS A 194 22.98 2.86 4.38
N GLN A 195 22.65 3.41 3.21
CA GLN A 195 22.32 4.83 3.09
C GLN A 195 20.95 5.18 3.70
N THR A 196 19.93 4.32 3.63
CA THR A 196 18.65 4.58 4.32
C THR A 196 18.77 4.45 5.84
N ILE A 197 19.58 3.51 6.36
CA ILE A 197 19.92 3.41 7.78
C ILE A 197 20.55 4.72 8.28
N LEU A 198 21.59 5.20 7.58
CA LEU A 198 22.30 6.45 7.96
C LEU A 198 21.37 7.68 7.92
N ARG A 199 20.44 7.75 6.95
CA ARG A 199 19.42 8.81 6.89
C ARG A 199 18.42 8.72 8.04
N ALA A 200 18.01 7.51 8.42
CA ALA A 200 17.09 7.30 9.53
C ALA A 200 17.71 7.71 10.88
N TRP A 201 19.00 7.44 11.09
CA TRP A 201 19.74 7.97 12.24
C TRP A 201 19.84 9.51 12.19
N ALA A 202 20.33 10.10 11.10
CA ALA A 202 20.46 11.55 10.97
C ALA A 202 19.14 12.31 11.20
N VAL A 203 18.02 11.79 10.70
CA VAL A 203 16.69 12.37 10.96
C VAL A 203 16.23 12.16 12.41
N LYS A 204 16.50 11.02 13.05
CA LYS A 204 16.11 10.78 14.46
C LYS A 204 16.96 11.60 15.43
N ASP A 205 18.24 11.79 15.15
CA ASP A 205 19.16 12.61 15.95
C ASP A 205 18.77 14.11 15.86
N PHE A 206 18.39 14.57 14.66
CA PHE A 206 17.96 15.96 14.43
C PHE A 206 16.54 16.26 14.95
N ALA A 207 15.58 15.37 14.67
CA ALA A 207 14.15 15.55 14.98
C ALA A 207 13.54 14.30 15.63
N PRO A 208 13.91 13.95 16.88
CA PRO A 208 13.52 12.68 17.53
C PRO A 208 12.00 12.52 17.73
N LYS A 209 11.25 13.63 17.71
CA LYS A 209 9.78 13.65 17.82
C LYS A 209 9.04 13.33 16.52
N CYS A 210 9.69 13.49 15.37
CA CYS A 210 9.06 13.20 14.08
C CYS A 210 8.93 11.67 13.93
N PRO A 211 7.77 11.13 13.50
CA PRO A 211 7.63 9.71 13.21
C PRO A 211 8.32 9.36 11.88
N LEU A 212 9.09 8.27 11.88
CA LEU A 212 9.82 7.81 10.69
C LEU A 212 9.11 6.62 10.02
N TYR A 213 8.94 6.77 8.71
CA TYR A 213 8.39 5.78 7.78
C TYR A 213 9.50 5.35 6.82
N VAL A 214 10.10 4.18 7.05
CA VAL A 214 11.33 3.75 6.35
C VAL A 214 11.10 2.50 5.49
N GLN A 215 11.55 2.59 4.24
CA GLN A 215 11.64 1.46 3.29
C GLN A 215 13.05 0.88 3.27
N ILE A 216 13.16 -0.45 3.31
CA ILE A 216 14.42 -1.20 3.30
C ILE A 216 14.27 -2.35 2.31
N LEU A 217 15.33 -2.67 1.57
CA LEU A 217 15.34 -3.74 0.57
C LEU A 217 15.50 -5.11 1.27
N LYS A 218 16.62 -5.31 1.96
CA LYS A 218 17.04 -6.60 2.54
C LYS A 218 16.56 -6.81 3.98
N PRO A 219 16.24 -8.07 4.38
CA PRO A 219 15.70 -8.37 5.71
C PRO A 219 16.71 -8.21 6.85
N GLU A 220 18.02 -8.35 6.58
CA GLU A 220 19.09 -8.15 7.56
C GLU A 220 19.14 -6.70 8.08
N ASN A 221 19.04 -5.74 7.16
CA ASN A 221 19.17 -4.31 7.42
C ASN A 221 18.02 -3.76 8.30
N LYS A 222 16.88 -4.45 8.30
CA LYS A 222 15.69 -4.16 9.11
C LYS A 222 15.99 -4.02 10.62
N PHE A 223 16.95 -4.77 11.16
CA PHE A 223 17.29 -4.69 12.58
C PHE A 223 17.83 -3.30 12.96
N HIS A 224 18.66 -2.69 12.12
CA HIS A 224 19.30 -1.41 12.41
C HIS A 224 18.31 -0.24 12.47
N VAL A 225 17.15 -0.35 11.81
CA VAL A 225 16.10 0.68 11.78
C VAL A 225 14.88 0.31 12.63
N LYS A 226 14.97 -0.71 13.48
CA LYS A 226 13.89 -1.14 14.39
C LYS A 226 13.47 -0.07 15.43
N PHE A 227 14.20 1.04 15.53
CA PHE A 227 13.84 2.21 16.33
C PHE A 227 12.85 3.17 15.63
N ALA A 228 12.65 3.02 14.32
CA ALA A 228 11.67 3.80 13.56
C ALA A 228 10.26 3.24 13.78
N ASP A 229 9.28 4.14 13.72
CA ASP A 229 7.90 3.89 14.09
C ASP A 229 7.22 2.94 13.08
N HIS A 230 7.54 3.08 11.78
CA HIS A 230 7.01 2.24 10.71
C HIS A 230 8.13 1.81 9.75
N VAL A 231 8.32 0.50 9.59
CA VAL A 231 9.35 -0.10 8.70
C VAL A 231 8.74 -1.12 7.76
N VAL A 232 9.01 -0.96 6.45
CA VAL A 232 8.60 -1.89 5.40
C VAL A 232 9.85 -2.48 4.73
N CYS A 233 10.01 -3.80 4.80
CA CYS A 233 11.10 -4.53 4.15
C CYS A 233 10.57 -5.19 2.87
N GLU A 234 11.03 -4.75 1.70
CA GLU A 234 10.53 -5.21 0.39
C GLU A 234 10.61 -6.74 0.26
N GLU A 235 11.74 -7.35 0.61
CA GLU A 235 11.94 -8.79 0.48
C GLU A 235 11.03 -9.63 1.38
N GLU A 236 10.78 -9.23 2.64
CA GLU A 236 9.87 -9.97 3.53
C GLU A 236 8.46 -10.06 2.93
N PHE A 237 7.91 -8.93 2.47
CA PHE A 237 6.58 -8.89 1.85
C PHE A 237 6.58 -9.59 0.48
N LYS A 238 7.60 -9.37 -0.36
CA LYS A 238 7.75 -10.00 -1.68
C LYS A 238 7.71 -11.52 -1.61
N TYR A 239 8.61 -12.12 -0.82
CA TYR A 239 8.75 -13.56 -0.77
C TYR A 239 7.55 -14.25 -0.10
N ALA A 240 6.92 -13.61 0.91
CA ALA A 240 5.68 -14.12 1.49
C ALA A 240 4.48 -14.08 0.52
N MET A 241 4.36 -13.05 -0.33
CA MET A 241 3.32 -13.00 -1.37
C MET A 241 3.52 -14.06 -2.45
N LEU A 242 4.77 -14.24 -2.93
CA LEU A 242 5.09 -15.29 -3.91
C LEU A 242 4.84 -16.70 -3.34
N ALA A 243 5.14 -16.91 -2.06
CA ALA A 243 4.86 -18.14 -1.34
C ALA A 243 3.36 -18.39 -1.21
N LEU A 244 2.59 -17.42 -0.72
CA LEU A 244 1.13 -17.60 -0.58
C LEU A 244 0.42 -17.74 -1.92
N ASN A 245 0.89 -17.12 -3.00
CA ASN A 245 0.36 -17.37 -4.36
C ASN A 245 0.48 -18.85 -4.79
N CYS A 246 1.44 -19.61 -4.26
CA CYS A 246 1.57 -21.05 -4.53
C CYS A 246 0.53 -21.91 -3.80
N ILE A 247 -0.15 -21.36 -2.77
CA ILE A 247 -1.26 -22.00 -2.06
C ILE A 247 -2.58 -21.35 -2.53
N CYS A 248 -2.76 -20.08 -2.18
CA CYS A 248 -3.96 -19.28 -2.41
C CYS A 248 -3.77 -18.44 -3.69
N PRO A 249 -4.44 -18.79 -4.80
CA PRO A 249 -4.20 -18.13 -6.09
C PRO A 249 -4.54 -16.63 -6.02
N ALA A 250 -3.68 -15.79 -6.61
CA ALA A 250 -3.82 -14.34 -6.69
C ALA A 250 -3.86 -13.58 -5.34
N THR A 251 -3.27 -14.15 -4.28
CA THR A 251 -3.07 -13.45 -2.99
C THR A 251 -2.31 -12.13 -3.15
N SER A 252 -1.28 -12.09 -3.99
CA SER A 252 -0.53 -10.84 -4.29
C SER A 252 -1.43 -9.75 -4.87
N THR A 253 -2.32 -10.13 -5.79
CA THR A 253 -3.29 -9.22 -6.42
C THR A 253 -4.29 -8.71 -5.38
N LEU A 254 -4.83 -9.61 -4.54
CA LEU A 254 -5.74 -9.26 -3.46
C LEU A 254 -5.14 -8.23 -2.49
N ILE A 255 -3.92 -8.48 -1.98
CA ILE A 255 -3.27 -7.53 -1.07
C ILE A 255 -2.95 -6.21 -1.79
N THR A 256 -2.47 -6.24 -3.04
CA THR A 256 -2.22 -5.02 -3.83
C THR A 256 -3.48 -4.16 -3.95
N LEU A 257 -4.64 -4.76 -4.24
CA LEU A 257 -5.91 -4.03 -4.36
C LEU A 257 -6.39 -3.45 -3.02
N LEU A 258 -6.19 -4.15 -1.89
CA LEU A 258 -6.57 -3.67 -0.56
C LEU A 258 -5.66 -2.54 -0.02
N VAL A 259 -4.46 -2.39 -0.58
CA VAL A 259 -3.38 -1.50 -0.13
C VAL A 259 -3.22 -0.24 -1.00
N HIS A 260 -3.80 -0.22 -2.21
CA HIS A 260 -3.97 1.01 -3.00
C HIS A 260 -5.38 1.59 -2.74
N THR A 261 -5.47 2.84 -2.29
CA THR A 261 -6.75 3.55 -2.24
C THR A 261 -7.25 3.74 -3.67
N SER A 262 -8.38 3.12 -4.00
CA SER A 262 -9.10 3.40 -5.24
C SER A 262 -10.56 3.68 -4.94
N ARG A 263 -11.04 4.86 -5.34
CA ARG A 263 -12.48 5.15 -5.29
C ARG A 263 -13.14 4.29 -6.36
N GLY A 264 -14.06 3.41 -5.98
CA GLY A 264 -14.73 2.42 -6.86
C GLY A 264 -15.64 3.00 -7.97
N GLN A 265 -15.33 4.19 -8.49
CA GLN A 265 -15.97 4.88 -9.59
C GLN A 265 -15.51 4.32 -10.93
N SER A 266 -15.83 3.04 -11.21
CA SER A 266 -15.77 2.53 -12.58
C SER A 266 -16.64 3.42 -13.48
N ALA A 267 -16.03 4.16 -14.40
CA ALA A 267 -16.73 5.22 -15.12
C ALA A 267 -17.93 4.70 -15.94
N PRO A 268 -18.98 5.52 -16.15
CA PRO A 268 -20.15 5.11 -16.93
C PRO A 268 -19.77 4.56 -18.31
N TRP A 269 -20.19 3.33 -18.58
CA TRP A 269 -19.88 2.62 -19.83
C TRP A 269 -20.44 3.31 -21.09
N GLU A 270 -21.31 4.30 -20.92
CA GLU A 270 -21.82 5.16 -21.98
C GLU A 270 -20.69 5.86 -22.75
N ALA A 271 -19.59 6.18 -22.06
CA ALA A 271 -18.37 6.72 -22.65
C ALA A 271 -17.48 5.65 -23.36
N PHE A 272 -17.89 4.38 -23.37
CA PHE A 272 -17.32 3.30 -24.21
C PHE A 272 -18.13 3.17 -25.51
N ARG A 273 -19.47 3.19 -25.41
CA ARG A 273 -20.43 3.12 -26.53
C ARG A 273 -20.16 4.14 -27.64
N GLN A 274 -19.66 5.34 -27.30
CA GLN A 274 -19.31 6.37 -28.29
C GLN A 274 -17.95 6.17 -28.98
N LEU A 275 -17.03 5.40 -28.39
CA LEU A 275 -15.66 5.19 -28.92
C LEU A 275 -15.53 3.92 -29.77
N THR A 276 -16.45 2.96 -29.61
CA THR A 276 -16.65 1.87 -30.57
C THR A 276 -17.37 2.40 -31.82
N GLY A 277 -16.65 3.15 -32.66
CA GLY A 277 -17.15 3.88 -33.84
C GLY A 277 -17.68 3.03 -35.00
N THR A 278 -18.13 1.81 -34.74
CA THR A 278 -18.75 0.91 -35.71
C THR A 278 -20.27 1.09 -35.70
N ARG A 279 -20.82 1.73 -36.74
CA ARG A 279 -22.22 1.53 -37.15
C ARG A 279 -22.39 0.10 -37.67
N GLN A 280 -22.43 -0.88 -36.76
CA GLN A 280 -22.79 -2.25 -37.12
C GLN A 280 -24.30 -2.44 -37.07
N THR A 281 -24.82 -2.98 -38.18
CA THR A 281 -26.18 -3.46 -38.33
C THR A 281 -26.51 -4.52 -37.29
N GLN A 282 -27.79 -4.69 -36.97
CA GLN A 282 -28.26 -5.78 -36.11
C GLN A 282 -27.99 -7.13 -36.76
N THR A 283 -26.88 -7.78 -36.42
CA THR A 283 -26.76 -9.23 -36.49
C THR A 283 -27.26 -9.82 -35.17
N ARG A 284 -28.22 -10.75 -35.27
CA ARG A 284 -28.47 -11.71 -34.19
C ARG A 284 -27.24 -12.61 -34.11
N ASP A 285 -26.41 -12.42 -33.09
CA ASP A 285 -25.98 -13.48 -32.17
C ASP A 285 -25.08 -12.90 -31.06
N GLY A 286 -25.13 -13.49 -29.86
CA GLY A 286 -24.84 -12.78 -28.61
C GLY A 286 -23.36 -12.58 -28.28
N HIS A 287 -22.91 -11.31 -28.18
CA HIS A 287 -21.60 -10.92 -27.64
C HIS A 287 -21.72 -9.76 -26.61
N GLN A 288 -22.65 -9.85 -25.66
CA GLN A 288 -22.76 -8.90 -24.53
C GLN A 288 -22.02 -9.34 -23.24
N SER A 289 -21.45 -10.55 -23.23
CA SER A 289 -20.93 -11.22 -22.04
C SER A 289 -19.53 -10.77 -21.58
N HIS A 290 -18.69 -10.25 -22.48
CA HIS A 290 -17.26 -10.06 -22.22
C HIS A 290 -16.89 -8.93 -21.23
N GLU A 291 -17.81 -8.03 -20.90
CA GLU A 291 -17.53 -6.86 -20.04
C GLU A 291 -17.97 -7.02 -18.57
N GLN A 292 -18.74 -8.06 -18.23
CA GLN A 292 -19.39 -8.12 -16.92
C GLN A 292 -18.40 -8.32 -15.76
N TRP A 293 -17.36 -9.15 -15.97
CA TRP A 293 -16.35 -9.39 -14.93
C TRP A 293 -15.51 -8.13 -14.63
N GLN A 294 -15.15 -7.34 -15.66
CA GLN A 294 -14.38 -6.11 -15.48
C GLN A 294 -15.14 -5.08 -14.65
N LYS A 295 -16.46 -4.98 -14.83
CA LYS A 295 -17.34 -4.07 -14.08
C LYS A 295 -17.49 -4.48 -12.61
N VAL A 296 -17.51 -5.78 -12.32
CA VAL A 296 -17.50 -6.29 -10.94
C VAL A 296 -16.12 -6.10 -10.31
N TYR A 297 -15.06 -6.51 -11.00
CA TYR A 297 -13.67 -6.41 -10.54
C TYR A 297 -13.25 -4.96 -10.26
N GLY A 298 -13.54 -4.02 -11.17
CA GLY A 298 -13.29 -2.58 -10.98
C GLY A 298 -14.21 -1.88 -9.97
N LYS A 299 -15.22 -2.58 -9.43
CA LYS A 299 -15.98 -2.14 -8.25
C LYS A 299 -15.36 -2.71 -6.97
N CYS A 300 -15.05 -4.01 -6.97
CA CYS A 300 -14.44 -4.72 -5.83
C CYS A 300 -13.00 -4.29 -5.56
N SER A 301 -12.28 -3.77 -6.56
CA SER A 301 -10.96 -3.14 -6.38
C SER A 301 -10.99 -1.84 -5.57
N GLY A 302 -12.17 -1.25 -5.38
CA GLY A 302 -12.35 -0.11 -4.48
C GLY A 302 -12.49 -0.50 -3.02
N ASN A 303 -12.46 -1.79 -2.69
CA ASN A 303 -12.47 -2.27 -1.31
C ASN A 303 -11.16 -1.90 -0.61
N GLU A 304 -11.26 -1.22 0.53
CA GLU A 304 -10.14 -0.94 1.42
C GLU A 304 -10.37 -1.60 2.79
N VAL A 305 -9.28 -1.82 3.52
CA VAL A 305 -9.33 -2.09 4.96
C VAL A 305 -9.54 -0.77 5.72
N TYR A 306 -10.51 -0.80 6.64
CA TYR A 306 -10.81 0.25 7.61
C TYR A 306 -10.85 -0.31 9.03
N HIS A 307 -10.84 0.59 10.02
CA HIS A 307 -11.09 0.29 11.42
C HIS A 307 -12.16 1.25 11.98
N ILE A 308 -12.88 0.80 13.02
CA ILE A 308 -13.79 1.61 13.83
C ILE A 308 -13.96 0.95 15.21
N LYS A 309 -14.26 1.72 16.26
CA LYS A 309 -14.68 1.15 17.56
C LYS A 309 -16.09 0.60 17.47
N MET A 310 -16.39 -0.48 18.19
CA MET A 310 -17.74 -1.07 18.24
C MET A 310 -18.79 -0.04 18.67
N GLU A 311 -18.53 0.72 19.75
CA GLU A 311 -19.42 1.77 20.29
C GLU A 311 -19.70 2.95 19.33
N GLU A 312 -18.75 3.27 18.44
CA GLU A 312 -18.89 4.35 17.44
C GLU A 312 -19.61 3.87 16.17
N SER A 313 -19.67 2.55 15.96
CA SER A 313 -20.11 1.95 14.70
C SER A 313 -21.61 1.69 14.65
N THR A 314 -22.27 2.24 13.64
CA THR A 314 -23.67 1.92 13.34
C THR A 314 -23.82 0.60 12.60
N PHE A 315 -22.74 0.06 12.00
CA PHE A 315 -22.73 -1.29 11.46
C PHE A 315 -22.68 -2.39 12.53
N PHE A 316 -22.01 -2.17 13.68
CA PHE A 316 -21.73 -3.26 14.63
C PHE A 316 -22.37 -3.13 16.02
N THR A 317 -22.87 -1.96 16.42
CA THR A 317 -23.57 -1.76 17.73
C THR A 317 -24.69 -2.77 17.98
N GLU A 318 -25.46 -3.18 16.97
CA GLU A 318 -26.52 -4.21 17.10
C GLU A 318 -26.01 -5.62 17.48
N PHE A 319 -24.69 -5.82 17.54
CA PHE A 319 -24.04 -7.12 17.75
C PHE A 319 -23.07 -7.16 18.94
N GLU A 320 -23.10 -6.16 19.83
CA GLU A 320 -22.42 -6.26 21.14
C GLU A 320 -22.88 -7.51 21.91
N GLY A 321 -21.97 -8.17 22.62
CA GLY A 321 -22.24 -9.37 23.39
C GLY A 321 -22.46 -10.65 22.56
N LYS A 322 -22.35 -10.58 21.22
CA LYS A 322 -22.44 -11.73 20.31
C LYS A 322 -21.04 -12.19 19.87
N SER A 323 -20.96 -13.36 19.25
CA SER A 323 -19.67 -13.88 18.75
C SER A 323 -19.20 -13.11 17.51
N PHE A 324 -17.89 -13.06 17.30
CA PHE A 324 -17.29 -12.47 16.09
C PHE A 324 -17.86 -13.10 14.80
N THR A 325 -18.01 -14.43 14.76
CA THR A 325 -18.51 -15.17 13.60
C THR A 325 -19.96 -14.82 13.25
N TYR A 326 -20.83 -14.67 14.24
CA TYR A 326 -22.22 -14.22 14.05
C TYR A 326 -22.24 -12.78 13.50
N THR A 327 -21.44 -11.90 14.10
CA THR A 327 -21.33 -10.48 13.73
C THR A 327 -20.85 -10.31 12.30
N SER A 328 -19.82 -11.06 11.88
CA SER A 328 -19.29 -11.06 10.52
C SER A 328 -20.34 -11.49 9.47
N PHE A 329 -21.07 -12.58 9.73
CA PHE A 329 -22.14 -13.03 8.84
C PHE A 329 -23.27 -11.99 8.70
N HIS A 330 -23.73 -11.43 9.82
CA HIS A 330 -24.83 -10.46 9.80
C HIS A 330 -24.42 -9.10 9.21
N ALA A 331 -23.20 -8.62 9.47
CA ALA A 331 -22.68 -7.39 8.87
C ALA A 331 -22.53 -7.50 7.35
N HIS A 332 -21.97 -8.61 6.85
CA HIS A 332 -21.89 -8.86 5.40
C HIS A 332 -23.28 -8.99 4.77
N LYS A 333 -24.22 -9.67 5.43
CA LYS A 333 -25.59 -9.86 4.92
C LYS A 333 -26.44 -8.58 4.92
N LYS A 334 -26.25 -7.67 5.89
CA LYS A 334 -27.03 -6.43 6.04
C LYS A 334 -26.40 -5.26 5.28
N TYR A 335 -25.08 -5.08 5.39
CA TYR A 335 -24.37 -3.89 4.91
C TYR A 335 -23.35 -4.19 3.79
N GLY A 336 -23.03 -5.45 3.51
CA GLY A 336 -21.96 -5.83 2.57
C GLY A 336 -20.54 -5.63 3.10
N ALA A 337 -20.38 -5.20 4.37
CA ALA A 337 -19.08 -5.03 5.01
C ALA A 337 -18.57 -6.36 5.58
N CYS A 338 -17.30 -6.71 5.33
CA CYS A 338 -16.73 -7.99 5.74
C CYS A 338 -15.72 -7.83 6.89
N LEU A 339 -15.92 -8.50 8.02
CA LEU A 339 -15.02 -8.38 9.19
C LEU A 339 -13.81 -9.33 9.08
N ILE A 340 -12.60 -8.74 9.13
CA ILE A 340 -11.33 -9.48 9.06
C ILE A 340 -10.86 -9.90 10.45
N GLY A 341 -11.03 -9.04 11.46
CA GLY A 341 -10.45 -9.26 12.78
C GLY A 341 -10.75 -8.15 13.78
N VAL A 342 -10.21 -8.29 15.00
CA VAL A 342 -10.50 -7.46 16.16
C VAL A 342 -9.21 -7.10 16.90
N LYS A 343 -9.19 -5.93 17.54
CA LYS A 343 -8.20 -5.55 18.56
C LYS A 343 -8.90 -4.98 19.78
N ARG A 344 -8.64 -5.56 20.95
CA ARG A 344 -9.09 -5.04 22.24
C ARG A 344 -8.13 -3.96 22.75
N GLU A 345 -8.63 -2.94 23.45
CA GLU A 345 -7.80 -1.85 23.99
C GLU A 345 -6.66 -2.34 24.90
N GLU A 346 -6.90 -3.38 25.73
CA GLU A 346 -5.91 -4.03 26.59
C GLU A 346 -4.74 -4.65 25.81
N ASN A 347 -5.01 -5.20 24.62
CA ASN A 347 -4.07 -5.99 23.84
C ASN A 347 -3.63 -5.23 22.58
N LYS A 348 -2.36 -4.82 22.52
CA LYS A 348 -1.83 -4.12 21.34
C LYS A 348 -1.92 -4.94 20.04
N ASN A 349 -1.97 -6.26 20.15
CA ASN A 349 -2.02 -7.23 19.05
C ASN A 349 -3.39 -7.27 18.36
N ILE A 350 -3.38 -7.44 17.04
CA ILE A 350 -4.58 -7.66 16.21
C ILE A 350 -4.82 -9.17 16.07
N LEU A 351 -6.08 -9.61 16.23
CA LEU A 351 -6.51 -11.00 16.07
C LEU A 351 -7.32 -11.14 14.76
N LEU A 352 -6.79 -11.87 13.78
CA LEU A 352 -7.49 -12.18 12.53
C LEU A 352 -8.44 -13.37 12.71
N ASN A 353 -9.68 -13.23 12.22
CA ASN A 353 -10.81 -14.17 12.34
C ASN A 353 -10.84 -15.00 13.64
N PRO A 354 -11.00 -14.35 14.81
CA PRO A 354 -11.14 -15.08 16.06
C PRO A 354 -12.41 -15.96 16.02
N GLY A 355 -12.28 -17.20 16.49
CA GLY A 355 -13.37 -18.19 16.45
C GLY A 355 -14.58 -17.83 17.33
N PRO A 356 -15.64 -18.65 17.33
CA PRO A 356 -16.91 -18.34 18.02
C PRO A 356 -16.80 -18.19 19.55
N ARG A 357 -15.65 -18.53 20.15
CA ARG A 357 -15.32 -18.26 21.55
C ARG A 357 -15.07 -16.78 21.85
N TYR A 358 -14.76 -15.96 20.84
CA TYR A 358 -14.56 -14.52 21.01
C TYR A 358 -15.90 -13.79 20.96
N ILE A 359 -16.19 -13.04 22.02
CA ILE A 359 -17.40 -12.23 22.20
C ILE A 359 -17.01 -10.75 22.06
N MET A 360 -17.79 -10.00 21.27
CA MET A 360 -17.55 -8.59 20.98
C MET A 360 -17.91 -7.68 22.17
N SER A 361 -17.01 -6.77 22.56
CA SER A 361 -17.29 -5.69 23.53
C SER A 361 -17.33 -4.30 22.88
N SER A 362 -18.04 -3.35 23.48
CA SER A 362 -18.17 -1.94 23.04
C SER A 362 -16.85 -1.23 22.76
N THR A 363 -15.80 -1.52 23.51
CA THR A 363 -14.45 -0.94 23.35
C THR A 363 -13.58 -1.61 22.28
N ASP A 364 -14.02 -2.74 21.70
CA ASP A 364 -13.22 -3.43 20.69
C ASP A 364 -13.12 -2.63 19.38
N ILE A 365 -11.92 -2.60 18.79
CA ILE A 365 -11.65 -2.04 17.47
C ILE A 365 -11.84 -3.13 16.41
N CYS A 366 -12.82 -2.94 15.54
CA CYS A 366 -13.17 -3.85 14.46
C CYS A 366 -12.47 -3.47 13.16
N PHE A 367 -11.76 -4.43 12.54
CA PHE A 367 -11.16 -4.26 11.22
C PHE A 367 -12.06 -4.90 10.15
N TYR A 368 -12.50 -4.10 9.19
CA TYR A 368 -13.45 -4.51 8.16
C TYR A 368 -13.05 -4.03 6.76
N ILE A 369 -13.60 -4.69 5.75
CA ILE A 369 -13.44 -4.36 4.33
C ILE A 369 -14.75 -3.75 3.82
N ASN A 370 -14.64 -2.60 3.14
CA ASN A 370 -15.74 -1.95 2.41
C ASN A 370 -15.17 -1.03 1.32
N ILE A 371 -16.00 -0.61 0.35
CA ILE A 371 -15.63 0.33 -0.72
C ILE A 371 -15.46 1.77 -0.18
N THR A 372 -16.10 2.08 0.94
CA THR A 372 -16.06 3.40 1.57
C THR A 372 -16.07 3.28 3.10
N LYS A 373 -15.29 4.12 3.79
CA LYS A 373 -15.36 4.27 5.25
C LYS A 373 -16.80 4.62 5.69
N GLU A 374 -17.25 4.03 6.80
CA GLU A 374 -18.63 4.16 7.32
C GLU A 374 -19.13 5.62 7.47
N GLU A 375 -18.27 6.53 7.96
CA GLU A 375 -18.55 7.97 8.06
C GLU A 375 -18.97 8.59 6.72
N ASN A 376 -18.34 8.16 5.63
CA ASN A 376 -18.59 8.65 4.27
C ASN A 376 -19.75 7.89 3.59
N SER A 377 -20.21 6.76 4.15
CA SER A 377 -21.18 5.86 3.51
C SER A 377 -22.64 6.15 3.89
N ALA A 378 -22.96 7.36 4.35
CA ALA A 378 -24.31 7.78 4.77
C ALA A 378 -25.40 7.55 3.70
N PHE A 379 -25.02 7.55 2.42
CA PHE A 379 -25.89 7.23 1.28
C PHE A 379 -26.54 5.83 1.38
N ILE A 380 -25.85 4.83 1.97
CA ILE A 380 -26.40 3.47 2.12
C ILE A 380 -27.65 3.51 3.00
N LYS A 381 -27.59 4.22 4.13
CA LYS A 381 -28.70 4.37 5.09
C LYS A 381 -29.91 5.08 4.49
N GLN A 382 -29.69 6.09 3.66
CA GLN A 382 -30.77 6.80 2.95
C GLN A 382 -31.49 5.89 1.94
N ASN A 383 -30.77 4.97 1.31
CA ASN A 383 -31.36 4.03 0.34
C ASN A 383 -32.14 2.88 1.01
N GLU A 384 -31.78 2.49 2.24
CA GLU A 384 -32.64 1.60 3.04
C GLU A 384 -33.93 2.29 3.49
N GLN A 385 -33.88 3.59 3.83
CA GLN A 385 -35.06 4.38 4.19
C GLN A 385 -36.05 4.56 3.02
N SER A 386 -35.56 4.66 1.77
CA SER A 386 -36.44 4.67 0.59
C SER A 386 -37.04 3.31 0.28
N ILE A 387 -36.28 2.21 0.44
CA ILE A 387 -36.79 0.85 0.23
C ILE A 387 -37.88 0.50 1.28
N ASN A 388 -37.69 0.89 2.54
CA ASN A 388 -38.64 0.64 3.62
C ASN A 388 -39.91 1.50 3.55
N SER A 389 -39.92 2.61 2.79
CA SER A 389 -41.16 3.37 2.54
C SER A 389 -41.96 2.79 1.37
N ILE A 390 -41.29 2.19 0.37
CA ILE A 390 -41.91 1.57 -0.80
C ILE A 390 -42.63 0.24 -0.44
N SER A 391 -42.15 -0.50 0.56
CA SER A 391 -42.69 -1.81 0.93
C SER A 391 -44.07 -1.81 1.62
N ASN A 392 -44.58 -0.65 2.04
CA ASN A 392 -45.85 -0.53 2.79
C ASN A 392 -47.04 0.02 1.98
N THR A 393 -46.90 0.27 0.68
CA THR A 393 -47.98 0.82 -0.17
C THR A 393 -48.31 -0.07 -1.38
N ILE A 394 -48.95 -1.21 -1.12
CA ILE A 394 -49.62 -2.03 -2.16
C ILE A 394 -51.05 -2.37 -1.72
N TYR A 395 -51.96 -1.38 -1.70
CA TYR A 395 -53.41 -1.55 -1.96
C TYR A 395 -54.03 -0.18 -2.29
N HIS A 396 -54.94 -0.18 -3.29
CA HIS A 396 -55.62 1.00 -3.88
C HIS A 396 -54.71 2.08 -4.51
N GLY A 397 -55.05 2.72 -5.63
CA GLY A 397 -56.30 2.63 -6.39
C GLY A 397 -56.50 3.77 -7.40
N ALA A 398 -55.46 4.10 -8.17
CA ALA A 398 -55.48 4.90 -9.41
C ALA A 398 -56.26 6.24 -9.48
N SER A 399 -55.54 7.36 -9.61
CA SER A 399 -55.98 8.47 -10.49
C SER A 399 -54.82 9.35 -11.04
N ARG A 400 -54.67 9.31 -12.38
CA ARG A 400 -54.17 10.34 -13.33
C ARG A 400 -52.80 11.05 -13.14
N LEU A 401 -51.97 10.95 -14.20
CA LEU A 401 -50.81 11.81 -14.58
C LEU A 401 -51.27 13.24 -14.96
N PRO A 402 -50.43 14.31 -14.85
CA PRO A 402 -49.39 14.69 -15.86
C PRO A 402 -48.01 15.11 -15.24
N VAL A 403 -46.81 14.97 -15.84
CA VAL A 403 -46.18 15.54 -17.07
C VAL A 403 -45.59 16.98 -16.92
N HIS A 404 -44.25 17.10 -16.94
CA HIS A 404 -43.38 18.33 -17.05
C HIS A 404 -43.54 19.44 -15.96
N SER A 405 -42.57 20.33 -15.65
CA SER A 405 -41.10 20.34 -15.81
C SER A 405 -40.42 21.56 -15.13
N ILE A 406 -39.14 21.42 -14.73
CA ILE A 406 -38.06 22.43 -14.80
C ILE A 406 -38.19 23.74 -13.96
N ILE A 407 -37.17 23.96 -13.11
CA ILE A 407 -36.59 25.23 -12.60
C ILE A 407 -37.55 26.37 -12.19
N ALA A 408 -37.44 26.78 -10.92
CA ALA A 408 -37.57 28.19 -10.53
C ALA A 408 -36.57 28.53 -9.41
N SER A 409 -35.84 29.63 -9.56
CA SER A 409 -34.93 30.17 -8.55
C SER A 409 -35.47 31.49 -7.99
N MET A 410 -35.32 31.70 -6.69
CA MET A 410 -35.62 32.94 -5.94
C MET A 410 -37.11 33.31 -5.82
N GLY A 411 -37.53 33.68 -4.60
CA GLY A 411 -38.92 34.04 -4.29
C GLY A 411 -39.16 34.25 -2.79
N THR A 412 -38.96 35.49 -2.33
CA THR A 412 -39.09 35.97 -0.95
C THR A 412 -40.47 35.80 -0.31
N VAL A 413 -40.45 35.56 1.03
CA VAL A 413 -41.45 35.95 2.04
C VAL A 413 -42.85 35.32 1.96
N ALA A 414 -43.22 34.63 3.04
CA ALA A 414 -44.62 34.43 3.45
C ALA A 414 -44.94 35.39 4.62
N ILE A 415 -46.15 35.93 4.63
CA ILE A 415 -46.68 36.87 5.63
C ILE A 415 -48.12 36.41 5.91
N ASP A 416 -48.50 36.28 7.19
CA ASP A 416 -49.86 36.42 7.74
C ASP A 416 -51.04 35.56 7.18
N LEU A 417 -52.14 35.29 7.90
CA LEU A 417 -52.50 35.41 9.33
C LEU A 417 -53.76 34.53 9.57
N GLN A 418 -53.99 34.06 10.81
CA GLN A 418 -55.33 33.74 11.36
C GLN A 418 -56.16 32.56 10.73
N ASP A 419 -57.14 31.93 11.40
CA ASP A 419 -57.57 32.09 12.81
C ASP A 419 -58.22 30.85 13.49
N THR A 420 -58.07 30.80 14.83
CA THR A 420 -58.91 30.13 15.85
C THR A 420 -59.19 28.60 15.77
N ARG A 421 -59.60 27.88 16.84
CA ARG A 421 -60.09 28.25 18.20
C ARG A 421 -59.38 27.50 19.36
N CYS A 422 -59.39 28.15 20.53
CA CYS A 422 -58.96 27.66 21.85
C CYS A 422 -59.97 26.62 22.45
N ARG A 423 -59.83 26.03 23.65
CA ARG A 423 -59.03 26.30 24.88
C ARG A 423 -59.02 25.04 25.82
N PRO A 424 -58.08 24.88 26.78
CA PRO A 424 -58.04 23.77 27.78
C PRO A 424 -58.42 24.27 29.21
N PRO A 425 -58.01 23.69 30.37
CA PRO A 425 -57.74 22.30 30.82
C PRO A 425 -58.56 21.90 32.11
N ALA A 426 -58.42 20.66 32.62
CA ALA A 426 -58.80 20.30 34.02
C ALA A 426 -58.13 18.99 34.57
N GLY A 427 -57.90 18.94 35.89
CA GLY A 427 -57.71 17.72 36.74
C GLY A 427 -58.77 17.70 37.86
N PRO A 428 -58.61 17.05 39.05
CA PRO A 428 -57.42 16.35 39.59
C PRO A 428 -57.66 15.05 40.45
N THR A 429 -56.57 14.36 40.84
CA THR A 429 -56.27 13.60 42.11
C THR A 429 -57.18 12.45 42.66
N LEU A 430 -56.59 11.58 43.53
CA LEU A 430 -57.13 10.54 44.47
C LEU A 430 -56.95 9.06 44.02
N THR A 431 -56.54 8.05 44.84
CA THR A 431 -55.86 7.97 46.17
C THR A 431 -55.09 6.61 46.35
N LEU A 432 -54.55 6.31 47.55
CA LEU A 432 -53.89 5.05 48.00
C LEU A 432 -54.65 4.39 49.18
N PRO A 433 -54.42 3.09 49.50
CA PRO A 433 -53.70 2.67 50.74
C PRO A 433 -52.89 1.34 50.60
N SER A 434 -52.02 0.85 51.50
CA SER A 434 -51.30 1.38 52.70
C SER A 434 -50.18 0.39 53.15
N ASP A 435 -49.09 0.91 53.75
CA ASP A 435 -48.15 0.38 54.79
C ASP A 435 -47.77 -1.13 54.92
N GLY A 436 -46.54 -1.52 55.35
CA GLY A 436 -45.31 -0.75 55.66
C GLY A 436 -44.26 -1.51 56.52
N ALA A 437 -43.03 -0.95 56.65
CA ALA A 437 -41.94 -1.30 57.63
C ALA A 437 -41.21 -2.69 57.50
N LYS A 438 -39.95 -2.94 57.92
CA LYS A 438 -38.78 -2.14 58.39
C LYS A 438 -37.48 -2.99 58.48
N GLU A 439 -36.29 -2.38 58.27
CA GLU A 439 -34.95 -2.69 58.90
C GLU A 439 -34.28 -4.11 58.67
N ASN A 440 -32.96 -4.40 58.85
CA ASN A 440 -31.73 -3.62 59.19
C ASN A 440 -30.38 -4.35 58.82
N ARG A 441 -29.30 -3.56 58.57
CA ARG A 441 -27.82 -3.78 58.85
C ARG A 441 -26.90 -4.82 58.14
N ARG A 442 -25.59 -4.47 58.12
CA ARG A 442 -24.35 -5.28 57.87
C ARG A 442 -23.61 -5.58 59.21
N PRO A 443 -22.69 -6.57 59.31
CA PRO A 443 -21.22 -6.36 59.15
C PRO A 443 -20.49 -7.53 58.40
N SER A 444 -19.20 -7.61 58.01
CA SER A 444 -17.97 -6.77 57.94
C SER A 444 -17.02 -6.58 59.16
N ILE A 445 -15.87 -7.31 59.22
CA ILE A 445 -14.54 -6.97 59.82
C ILE A 445 -13.47 -8.07 59.49
N ALA A 446 -12.16 -7.76 59.55
CA ALA A 446 -10.96 -8.62 59.37
C ALA A 446 -9.93 -8.31 60.51
N PRO A 447 -8.58 -8.57 60.50
CA PRO A 447 -7.65 -9.33 59.63
C PRO A 447 -6.70 -10.25 60.47
N VAL A 448 -5.45 -10.57 60.02
CA VAL A 448 -4.19 -10.65 60.83
C VAL A 448 -2.92 -10.92 59.95
N LEU A 449 -1.80 -10.31 60.38
CA LEU A 449 -0.36 -10.28 59.98
C LEU A 449 0.28 -11.54 59.30
N GLU A 450 1.29 -11.51 58.39
CA GLU A 450 2.58 -10.73 58.21
C GLU A 450 3.79 -11.28 59.03
N VAL A 451 5.07 -11.38 58.60
CA VAL A 451 5.84 -11.08 57.34
C VAL A 451 7.24 -11.79 57.33
N ALA A 452 7.90 -12.08 56.18
CA ALA A 452 9.36 -12.40 56.06
C ALA A 452 9.93 -12.41 54.60
N ASP A 453 11.26 -12.21 54.43
CA ASP A 453 11.98 -11.90 53.16
C ASP A 453 12.93 -12.99 52.57
N VAL A 454 13.46 -12.68 51.36
CA VAL A 454 14.70 -13.12 50.63
C VAL A 454 14.87 -14.53 50.00
N SER A 455 15.12 -14.51 48.67
CA SER A 455 15.99 -15.37 47.82
C SER A 455 15.86 -16.90 47.75
N SER A 456 15.55 -17.37 46.53
CA SER A 456 16.04 -18.57 45.80
C SER A 456 15.88 -19.99 46.40
N ILE A 457 15.14 -20.83 45.68
CA ILE A 457 15.49 -22.23 45.29
C ILE A 457 14.46 -22.75 44.24
N GLN A 458 14.82 -23.78 43.47
CA GLN A 458 13.97 -24.40 42.42
C GLN A 458 13.00 -25.45 42.99
N ALA A 459 11.78 -25.56 42.43
CA ALA A 459 11.04 -26.82 42.18
C ALA A 459 9.67 -26.54 41.51
N CYS A 460 9.07 -27.57 40.89
CA CYS A 460 7.72 -27.62 40.31
C CYS A 460 7.42 -26.58 39.20
N ASP A 461 7.30 -26.92 37.92
CA ASP A 461 7.12 -28.23 37.28
C ASP A 461 5.82 -28.94 37.71
N LEU A 462 4.68 -28.45 37.19
CA LEU A 462 3.34 -29.05 37.33
C LEU A 462 2.29 -28.40 36.39
N LEU A 463 2.39 -28.62 35.06
CA LEU A 463 1.26 -28.52 34.10
C LEU A 463 1.52 -29.40 32.86
N SER A 464 1.70 -30.70 33.10
CA SER A 464 1.72 -31.74 32.06
C SER A 464 0.29 -32.25 31.81
N ASP A 465 -0.48 -31.57 30.96
CA ASP A 465 -1.79 -32.09 30.51
C ASP A 465 -1.57 -33.25 29.52
N HIS A 466 -1.52 -34.47 30.07
CA HIS A 466 -1.52 -35.71 29.29
C HIS A 466 -2.91 -35.96 28.70
N SER A 467 -3.07 -35.67 27.40
CA SER A 467 -4.07 -36.34 26.57
C SER A 467 -3.38 -37.39 25.71
N GLU A 468 -3.32 -38.62 26.21
CA GLU A 468 -2.84 -39.78 25.46
C GLU A 468 -3.83 -40.11 24.34
N ASP A 469 -3.32 -40.51 23.17
CA ASP A 469 -4.13 -41.09 22.07
C ASP A 469 -3.28 -42.11 21.27
N GLU A 470 -2.51 -42.93 21.98
CA GLU A 470 -1.85 -44.13 21.45
C GLU A 470 -2.90 -45.26 21.32
N ALA A 471 -3.67 -45.21 20.24
CA ALA A 471 -4.70 -46.19 19.91
C ALA A 471 -4.37 -46.90 18.59
N ASN A 472 -3.34 -47.76 18.65
CA ASN A 472 -2.94 -48.61 17.53
C ASN A 472 -4.09 -49.54 17.07
N HIS A 473 -4.46 -49.48 15.79
CA HIS A 473 -4.85 -50.68 15.04
C HIS A 473 -4.69 -50.50 13.51
N SER A 474 -3.56 -51.00 13.01
CA SER A 474 -3.39 -51.68 11.71
C SER A 474 -4.13 -51.13 10.47
N ASP A 475 -3.42 -50.33 9.68
CA ASP A 475 -3.34 -50.52 8.22
C ASP A 475 -1.84 -50.61 7.85
N GLU A 476 -1.34 -51.82 7.59
CA GLU A 476 0.06 -52.03 7.15
C GLU A 476 0.22 -51.76 5.65
N GLU A 477 0.40 -50.50 5.26
CA GLU A 477 1.10 -50.17 4.01
C GLU A 477 2.35 -49.32 4.26
N VAL A 478 3.50 -49.96 4.11
CA VAL A 478 4.84 -49.43 4.37
C VAL A 478 5.08 -48.12 3.59
N SER A 479 5.35 -47.03 4.31
CA SER A 479 6.08 -45.90 3.73
C SER A 479 6.92 -45.14 4.76
N SER A 480 8.20 -44.98 4.46
CA SER A 480 9.23 -44.30 5.26
C SER A 480 9.08 -42.76 5.22
N ALA A 481 7.91 -42.26 5.59
CA ALA A 481 7.68 -40.83 5.76
C ALA A 481 8.43 -40.33 7.02
N PRO A 482 9.30 -39.31 6.92
CA PRO A 482 10.02 -38.80 8.08
C PRO A 482 9.06 -38.13 9.07
N GLU A 483 9.30 -38.32 10.36
CA GLU A 483 8.43 -37.77 11.38
C GLU A 483 8.65 -36.26 11.59
N TYR A 484 7.59 -35.48 11.36
CA TYR A 484 7.62 -34.03 11.49
C TYR A 484 7.25 -33.58 12.91
N VAL A 485 8.19 -32.92 13.58
CA VAL A 485 8.01 -32.28 14.89
C VAL A 485 7.59 -30.82 14.70
N LYS A 486 6.68 -30.31 15.53
CA LYS A 486 6.31 -28.87 15.53
C LYS A 486 7.33 -28.11 16.37
N GLY A 487 7.97 -27.08 15.81
CA GLY A 487 8.92 -26.25 16.56
C GLY A 487 9.31 -24.97 15.84
N TYR A 488 10.08 -24.12 16.52
CA TYR A 488 10.70 -22.95 15.90
C TYR A 488 12.01 -23.36 15.23
N PRO A 489 12.29 -22.91 13.99
CA PRO A 489 13.56 -23.21 13.31
C PRO A 489 14.74 -22.66 14.13
N PRO A 490 15.75 -23.49 14.48
CA PRO A 490 16.81 -23.09 15.41
C PRO A 490 17.83 -22.10 14.83
N ASN A 491 17.89 -21.98 13.50
CA ASN A 491 18.80 -21.13 12.78
C ASN A 491 18.01 -20.06 12.00
N SER A 492 17.78 -18.90 12.62
CA SER A 492 17.33 -17.70 11.90
C SER A 492 18.49 -17.13 11.07
N PRO A 493 18.35 -16.94 9.74
CA PRO A 493 19.45 -16.45 8.91
C PRO A 493 19.76 -14.95 9.08
N TYR A 494 18.84 -14.17 9.67
CA TYR A 494 19.02 -12.76 9.94
C TYR A 494 18.42 -12.35 11.29
N ILE A 495 18.93 -11.26 11.88
CA ILE A 495 18.47 -10.75 13.18
C ILE A 495 17.13 -10.03 13.00
N GLY A 496 16.14 -10.38 13.83
CA GLY A 496 14.80 -9.77 13.77
C GLY A 496 13.82 -10.46 12.82
N SER A 497 14.14 -11.66 12.35
CA SER A 497 13.15 -12.59 11.78
C SER A 497 12.07 -12.92 12.82
N SER A 498 10.80 -12.98 12.40
CA SER A 498 9.68 -13.40 13.23
C SER A 498 9.70 -14.93 13.46
N PRO A 499 9.66 -15.42 14.71
CA PRO A 499 9.67 -16.85 15.00
C PRO A 499 8.28 -17.46 14.79
N THR A 500 8.10 -18.20 13.69
CA THR A 500 6.90 -18.98 13.41
C THR A 500 7.09 -20.44 13.80
N LEU A 501 6.05 -21.09 14.34
CA LEU A 501 6.05 -22.55 14.48
C LEU A 501 5.95 -23.21 13.10
N CYS A 502 6.89 -24.09 12.78
CA CYS A 502 6.96 -24.83 11.52
C CYS A 502 6.97 -26.35 11.76
N HIS A 503 6.67 -27.12 10.70
CA HIS A 503 6.93 -28.55 10.65
C HIS A 503 8.41 -28.80 10.38
N LEU A 504 9.18 -29.12 11.42
CA LEU A 504 10.60 -29.42 11.37
C LEU A 504 10.82 -30.93 11.24
N LEU A 505 12.00 -31.33 10.78
CA LEU A 505 12.48 -32.71 10.85
C LEU A 505 13.15 -32.93 12.22
N GLN A 506 12.98 -34.13 12.77
CA GLN A 506 13.55 -34.51 14.07
C GLN A 506 15.09 -34.52 14.05
N GLU A 507 15.69 -34.96 12.94
CA GLU A 507 17.14 -34.89 12.70
C GLU A 507 17.49 -33.82 11.65
N LYS A 508 18.69 -33.22 11.80
CA LYS A 508 19.18 -32.20 10.88
C LYS A 508 19.78 -32.84 9.62
N VAL A 509 19.06 -32.74 8.51
CA VAL A 509 19.49 -33.19 7.18
C VAL A 509 20.86 -32.58 6.80
N PRO A 510 21.86 -33.40 6.38
CA PRO A 510 23.17 -32.91 5.98
C PRO A 510 23.13 -32.24 4.60
N PHE A 511 24.03 -31.28 4.36
CA PHE A 511 24.04 -30.43 3.16
C PHE A 511 24.13 -31.20 1.83
N CYS A 512 24.68 -32.42 1.81
CA CYS A 512 24.71 -33.25 0.61
C CYS A 512 23.31 -33.72 0.16
N CYS A 513 22.38 -33.97 1.09
CA CYS A 513 21.02 -34.43 0.78
C CYS A 513 20.09 -33.30 0.28
N LEU A 514 20.54 -32.05 0.32
CA LEU A 514 19.82 -30.89 -0.19
C LEU A 514 20.10 -30.62 -1.68
N ARG A 515 21.13 -31.27 -2.28
CA ARG A 515 21.44 -31.19 -3.71
C ARG A 515 20.82 -32.38 -4.44
N LEU A 516 19.99 -32.12 -5.44
CA LEU A 516 19.42 -33.17 -6.31
C LEU A 516 20.44 -33.65 -7.36
N ASP A 517 21.12 -32.72 -8.04
CA ASP A 517 22.06 -32.96 -9.16
C ASP A 517 23.22 -33.95 -8.88
N LYS A 518 23.47 -34.34 -7.62
CA LYS A 518 24.45 -35.38 -7.28
C LYS A 518 23.92 -36.28 -6.18
N GLY A 519 23.74 -37.56 -6.50
CA GLY A 519 23.48 -38.59 -5.50
C GLY A 519 24.55 -38.61 -4.41
N CYS A 520 24.15 -38.88 -3.17
CA CYS A 520 25.02 -38.96 -2.01
C CYS A 520 24.88 -40.31 -1.31
N GLN A 521 25.78 -40.64 -0.38
CA GLN A 521 25.77 -41.93 0.33
C GLN A 521 24.48 -42.20 1.14
N HIS A 522 23.70 -41.15 1.46
CA HIS A 522 22.40 -41.27 2.13
C HIS A 522 21.22 -41.41 1.16
N ASN A 523 21.36 -41.00 -0.10
CA ASN A 523 20.31 -41.00 -1.12
C ASN A 523 20.94 -40.93 -2.52
N TYR A 524 20.81 -42.01 -3.30
CA TYR A 524 21.40 -42.15 -4.64
C TYR A 524 20.54 -41.55 -5.79
N ASN A 525 19.47 -40.83 -5.45
CA ASN A 525 18.53 -40.28 -6.42
C ASN A 525 19.03 -38.94 -7.00
N GLU A 526 19.32 -38.92 -8.30
CA GLU A 526 19.77 -37.71 -9.03
C GLU A 526 18.60 -36.86 -9.57
N ASP A 527 17.50 -37.50 -9.96
CA ASP A 527 16.32 -36.87 -10.57
C ASP A 527 15.22 -36.61 -9.51
N ALA A 528 14.53 -35.46 -9.57
CA ALA A 528 13.39 -35.17 -8.69
C ALA A 528 12.24 -36.19 -8.83
N LYS A 529 12.17 -36.90 -9.96
CA LYS A 529 11.23 -38.00 -10.22
C LYS A 529 11.54 -39.23 -9.36
N ALA A 530 12.82 -39.55 -9.13
CA ALA A 530 13.23 -40.72 -8.36
C ALA A 530 12.87 -40.62 -6.87
N TYR A 531 12.67 -39.40 -6.35
CA TYR A 531 12.18 -39.15 -4.99
C TYR A 531 10.68 -39.44 -4.79
N GLY A 532 9.92 -39.74 -5.85
CA GLY A 532 8.54 -40.25 -5.73
C GLY A 532 7.56 -39.32 -5.00
N PHE A 533 7.71 -38.00 -5.12
CA PHE A 533 6.93 -37.01 -4.38
C PHE A 533 5.41 -37.19 -4.56
N ARG A 534 4.68 -37.42 -3.45
CA ARG A 534 3.21 -37.60 -3.44
C ARG A 534 2.43 -36.34 -3.83
N ASN A 535 2.92 -35.18 -3.43
CA ASN A 535 2.31 -33.87 -3.68
C ASN A 535 3.02 -33.15 -4.82
N LYS A 536 2.30 -32.29 -5.55
CA LYS A 536 2.84 -31.52 -6.67
C LYS A 536 3.96 -30.58 -6.21
N LEU A 537 4.98 -30.43 -7.04
CA LEU A 537 6.13 -29.58 -6.74
C LEU A 537 5.79 -28.08 -6.79
N ILE A 538 6.47 -27.32 -5.94
CA ILE A 538 6.71 -25.88 -6.13
C ILE A 538 8.17 -25.73 -6.54
N ILE A 539 8.43 -25.09 -7.68
CA ILE A 539 9.79 -24.83 -8.17
C ILE A 539 10.02 -23.32 -8.13
N VAL A 540 11.11 -22.88 -7.49
CA VAL A 540 11.50 -21.46 -7.40
C VAL A 540 12.79 -21.27 -8.18
N SER A 541 12.76 -20.42 -9.21
CA SER A 541 13.94 -19.96 -9.94
C SER A 541 14.43 -18.65 -9.34
N ALA A 542 15.68 -18.60 -8.89
CA ALA A 542 16.34 -17.41 -8.35
C ALA A 542 17.82 -17.33 -8.81
N GLU A 543 18.44 -16.17 -8.66
CA GLU A 543 19.87 -15.98 -8.93
C GLU A 543 20.73 -16.48 -7.76
N THR A 544 20.47 -15.98 -6.55
CA THR A 544 21.21 -16.33 -5.32
C THR A 544 20.32 -17.03 -4.30
N ALA A 545 20.94 -17.77 -3.38
CA ALA A 545 20.27 -18.33 -2.20
C ALA A 545 20.12 -17.28 -1.07
N GLY A 546 19.65 -16.07 -1.40
CA GLY A 546 19.57 -14.93 -0.48
C GLY A 546 18.59 -15.11 0.67
N ASN A 547 18.81 -14.36 1.76
CA ASN A 547 18.04 -14.48 3.01
C ASN A 547 16.54 -14.22 2.87
N GLY A 548 16.10 -13.47 1.85
CA GLY A 548 14.68 -13.35 1.52
C GLY A 548 13.98 -14.67 1.19
N LEU A 549 14.67 -15.67 0.63
CA LEU A 549 14.08 -16.99 0.32
C LEU A 549 13.70 -17.79 1.58
N TYR A 550 14.29 -17.49 2.74
CA TYR A 550 13.81 -18.04 4.01
C TYR A 550 12.35 -17.64 4.29
N ASN A 551 12.00 -16.38 3.99
CA ASN A 551 10.65 -15.83 4.12
C ASN A 551 9.67 -16.35 3.05
N PHE A 552 10.16 -17.01 2.00
CA PHE A 552 9.32 -17.81 1.10
C PHE A 552 8.97 -19.18 1.72
N ILE A 553 9.93 -19.83 2.37
CA ILE A 553 9.77 -21.19 2.91
C ILE A 553 8.94 -21.20 4.20
N VAL A 554 9.12 -20.21 5.08
CA VAL A 554 8.43 -20.08 6.37
C VAL A 554 6.90 -20.22 6.27
N PRO A 555 6.16 -19.39 5.51
CA PRO A 555 4.69 -19.45 5.45
C PRO A 555 4.16 -20.70 4.73
N LEU A 556 4.99 -21.42 3.97
CA LEU A 556 4.69 -22.72 3.35
C LEU A 556 4.85 -23.89 4.31
N ARG A 557 5.70 -23.77 5.34
CA ARG A 557 6.03 -24.83 6.31
C ARG A 557 5.40 -24.61 7.70
N ALA A 558 4.62 -23.55 7.88
CA ALA A 558 3.98 -23.19 9.13
C ALA A 558 3.01 -24.26 9.68
N TYR A 559 2.92 -24.33 11.01
CA TYR A 559 2.20 -25.37 11.78
C TYR A 559 0.72 -25.52 11.43
N TYR A 560 0.08 -24.45 10.95
CA TYR A 560 -1.34 -24.42 10.59
C TYR A 560 -1.66 -25.11 9.26
N ARG A 561 -0.65 -25.48 8.45
CA ARG A 561 -0.84 -26.35 7.27
C ARG A 561 -0.87 -27.82 7.70
N PRO A 562 -1.81 -28.64 7.21
CA PRO A 562 -1.86 -30.05 7.55
C PRO A 562 -0.71 -30.83 6.89
N LYS A 563 -0.09 -31.77 7.61
CA LYS A 563 1.09 -32.55 7.13
C LYS A 563 0.89 -33.18 5.74
N LYS A 564 -0.36 -33.55 5.38
CA LYS A 564 -0.71 -34.17 4.08
C LYS A 564 -0.74 -33.20 2.89
N GLU A 565 -0.86 -31.89 3.11
CA GLU A 565 -0.95 -30.86 2.06
C GLU A 565 0.41 -30.17 1.79
N LEU A 566 1.46 -30.55 2.53
CA LEU A 566 2.80 -29.98 2.38
C LEU A 566 3.38 -30.33 0.99
N ASN A 567 3.42 -29.33 0.10
CA ASN A 567 4.07 -29.45 -1.21
C ASN A 567 5.61 -29.47 -1.04
N PRO A 568 6.36 -30.27 -1.82
CA PRO A 568 7.82 -30.16 -1.87
C PRO A 568 8.23 -28.86 -2.56
N ILE A 569 9.36 -28.28 -2.13
CA ILE A 569 9.92 -27.05 -2.69
C ILE A 569 11.29 -27.39 -3.26
N ILE A 570 11.53 -27.03 -4.52
CA ILE A 570 12.84 -27.14 -5.16
C ILE A 570 13.32 -25.73 -5.52
N LEU A 571 14.52 -25.37 -5.07
CA LEU A 571 15.17 -24.11 -5.43
C LEU A 571 16.12 -24.37 -6.61
N LEU A 572 15.79 -23.83 -7.77
CA LEU A 572 16.70 -23.76 -8.92
C LEU A 572 17.46 -22.45 -8.83
N LEU A 573 18.77 -22.55 -8.65
CA LEU A 573 19.68 -21.42 -8.54
C LEU A 573 20.48 -21.32 -9.85
N ASP A 574 20.39 -20.16 -10.50
CA ASP A 574 21.20 -19.67 -11.62
C ASP A 574 21.35 -20.53 -12.90
N ASN A 575 20.73 -21.71 -12.96
CA ASN A 575 21.00 -22.78 -13.92
C ASN A 575 20.18 -22.75 -15.24
N PRO A 576 20.62 -23.47 -16.29
CA PRO A 576 19.97 -23.50 -17.61
C PRO A 576 18.66 -24.33 -17.65
N LEU A 577 17.95 -24.22 -18.78
CA LEU A 577 16.64 -24.86 -19.01
C LEU A 577 16.64 -26.40 -18.87
N ASP A 578 17.76 -27.08 -19.08
CA ASP A 578 17.83 -28.55 -19.00
C ASP A 578 17.61 -29.07 -17.57
N ASP A 579 18.04 -28.32 -16.56
CA ASP A 579 17.82 -28.67 -15.15
C ASP A 579 16.35 -28.58 -14.73
N LEU A 580 15.49 -27.87 -15.47
CA LEU A 580 14.05 -27.85 -15.21
C LEU A 580 13.38 -29.22 -15.43
N LEU A 581 13.93 -30.04 -16.33
CA LEU A 581 13.44 -31.40 -16.57
C LEU A 581 13.84 -32.34 -15.44
N ARG A 582 15.07 -32.20 -14.92
CA ARG A 582 15.58 -32.89 -13.72
C ARG A 582 14.82 -32.49 -12.46
N CYS A 583 14.53 -31.21 -12.30
CA CYS A 583 13.68 -30.65 -11.25
C CYS A 583 12.20 -31.06 -11.37
N GLY A 584 11.78 -31.69 -12.47
CA GLY A 584 10.44 -32.27 -12.58
C GLY A 584 9.31 -31.30 -12.93
N VAL A 585 9.58 -30.21 -13.68
CA VAL A 585 8.56 -29.21 -14.09
C VAL A 585 7.27 -29.84 -14.66
N THR A 586 7.34 -31.01 -15.32
CA THR A 586 6.17 -31.72 -15.88
C THR A 586 5.12 -32.13 -14.86
N PHE A 587 5.43 -32.18 -13.56
CA PHE A 587 4.49 -32.50 -12.47
C PHE A 587 4.48 -31.44 -11.34
N ALA A 588 5.07 -30.27 -11.59
CA ALA A 588 4.93 -29.12 -10.70
C ALA A 588 3.51 -28.52 -10.77
N ALA A 589 3.03 -28.00 -9.64
CA ALA A 589 1.82 -27.16 -9.61
C ALA A 589 2.15 -25.74 -10.03
N ASN A 590 3.17 -25.16 -9.38
CA ASN A 590 3.57 -23.77 -9.52
C ASN A 590 5.07 -23.66 -9.80
N MET A 591 5.43 -22.77 -10.72
CA MET A 591 6.79 -22.30 -10.90
C MET A 591 6.83 -20.80 -10.59
N VAL A 592 7.69 -20.42 -9.64
CA VAL A 592 7.95 -19.03 -9.25
C VAL A 592 9.24 -18.59 -9.93
N VAL A 593 9.17 -17.53 -10.74
CA VAL A 593 10.34 -16.87 -11.30
C VAL A 593 10.55 -15.58 -10.53
N VAL A 594 11.57 -15.58 -9.67
CA VAL A 594 12.11 -14.40 -8.99
C VAL A 594 13.01 -13.68 -10.01
N ASP A 595 12.96 -12.36 -10.05
CA ASP A 595 13.83 -11.60 -10.96
C ASP A 595 15.26 -11.48 -10.38
N LYS A 596 16.25 -11.32 -11.26
CA LYS A 596 17.66 -11.36 -10.88
C LYS A 596 18.12 -10.03 -10.29
N GLU A 597 18.87 -10.06 -9.19
CA GLU A 597 19.46 -8.86 -8.60
C GLU A 597 20.37 -8.14 -9.61
N SER A 598 21.08 -8.91 -10.46
CA SER A 598 21.96 -8.38 -11.51
C SER A 598 21.24 -7.67 -12.68
N THR A 599 19.94 -7.89 -12.89
CA THR A 599 19.15 -7.20 -13.95
C THR A 599 18.38 -5.98 -13.45
N MET A 600 18.31 -5.76 -12.12
CA MET A 600 17.60 -4.63 -11.49
C MET A 600 18.15 -3.25 -11.87
N SER A 601 19.45 -3.16 -12.17
CA SER A 601 20.16 -1.90 -12.39
C SER A 601 20.34 -1.53 -13.88
N ALA A 602 19.42 -1.97 -14.75
CA ALA A 602 19.43 -1.59 -16.16
C ALA A 602 19.10 -0.10 -16.35
N GLU A 603 19.79 0.59 -17.27
CA GLU A 603 19.57 2.01 -17.56
C GLU A 603 18.19 2.29 -18.17
N GLU A 604 17.62 1.31 -18.88
CA GLU A 604 16.30 1.40 -19.51
C GLU A 604 15.31 0.42 -18.86
N ASP A 605 14.16 0.92 -18.39
CA ASP A 605 13.15 0.18 -17.62
C ASP A 605 12.56 -1.05 -18.35
N TYR A 606 12.75 -1.16 -19.68
CA TYR A 606 12.29 -2.29 -20.50
C TYR A 606 13.36 -3.39 -20.71
N MET A 607 14.62 -3.13 -20.36
CA MET A 607 15.72 -4.09 -20.48
C MET A 607 15.88 -4.98 -19.25
N ALA A 608 15.53 -4.50 -18.06
CA ALA A 608 15.62 -5.24 -16.80
C ALA A 608 14.89 -6.60 -16.87
N ASP A 609 13.58 -6.58 -17.11
CA ASP A 609 12.75 -7.78 -17.18
C ASP A 609 12.92 -8.61 -18.48
N ALA A 610 13.74 -8.17 -19.43
CA ALA A 610 13.75 -8.75 -20.79
C ALA A 610 14.10 -10.25 -20.79
N LYS A 611 15.05 -10.67 -19.93
CA LYS A 611 15.50 -12.06 -19.82
C LYS A 611 14.45 -12.96 -19.14
N THR A 612 13.81 -12.48 -18.07
CA THR A 612 12.78 -13.24 -17.36
C THR A 612 11.51 -13.38 -18.20
N ILE A 613 11.07 -12.33 -18.90
CA ILE A 613 9.93 -12.36 -19.82
C ILE A 613 10.14 -13.37 -20.96
N VAL A 614 11.32 -13.38 -21.60
CA VAL A 614 11.63 -14.33 -22.68
C VAL A 614 11.63 -15.77 -22.18
N ASN A 615 12.24 -16.03 -21.02
CA ASN A 615 12.26 -17.36 -20.40
C ASN A 615 10.85 -17.83 -20.00
N VAL A 616 10.01 -16.96 -19.45
CA VAL A 616 8.62 -17.33 -19.10
C VAL A 616 7.78 -17.57 -20.36
N GLN A 617 8.00 -16.80 -21.43
CA GLN A 617 7.28 -16.99 -22.69
C GLN A 617 7.70 -18.27 -23.44
N THR A 618 8.92 -18.80 -23.25
CA THR A 618 9.28 -20.15 -23.73
C THR A 618 8.66 -21.23 -22.85
N LEU A 619 8.71 -21.08 -21.52
CA LEU A 619 8.06 -22.02 -20.58
C LEU A 619 6.55 -22.13 -20.80
N PHE A 620 5.86 -21.00 -21.05
CA PHE A 620 4.42 -20.98 -21.33
C PHE A 620 4.04 -21.68 -22.65
N ARG A 621 4.97 -21.76 -23.61
CA ARG A 621 4.79 -22.52 -24.87
C ARG A 621 5.04 -24.02 -24.67
N LEU A 622 5.97 -24.39 -23.80
CA LEU A 622 6.35 -25.79 -23.52
C LEU A 622 5.39 -26.47 -22.54
N PHE A 623 4.95 -25.75 -21.51
CA PHE A 623 4.19 -26.29 -20.37
C PHE A 623 2.91 -25.47 -20.13
N SER A 624 1.94 -25.58 -21.04
CA SER A 624 0.69 -24.81 -21.00
C SER A 624 -0.21 -25.09 -19.78
N SER A 625 0.02 -26.20 -19.07
CA SER A 625 -0.64 -26.59 -17.82
C SER A 625 0.00 -26.04 -16.55
N LEU A 626 1.22 -25.49 -16.65
CA LEU A 626 1.98 -24.99 -15.50
C LEU A 626 1.45 -23.63 -15.05
N SER A 627 1.23 -23.47 -13.75
CA SER A 627 0.99 -22.16 -13.15
C SER A 627 2.33 -21.45 -12.98
N ILE A 628 2.59 -20.39 -13.75
CA ILE A 628 3.80 -19.59 -13.63
C ILE A 628 3.45 -18.28 -12.92
N ILE A 629 4.15 -18.01 -11.82
CA ILE A 629 4.10 -16.78 -11.04
C ILE A 629 5.43 -16.05 -11.26
N THR A 630 5.39 -14.77 -11.57
CA THR A 630 6.59 -14.01 -11.98
C THR A 630 6.69 -12.68 -11.25
N GLU A 631 7.88 -12.40 -10.74
CA GLU A 631 8.30 -11.05 -10.39
C GLU A 631 8.66 -10.27 -11.66
N LEU A 632 8.40 -8.96 -11.64
CA LEU A 632 8.92 -7.96 -12.57
C LEU A 632 9.38 -6.72 -11.80
N THR A 633 10.42 -6.05 -12.28
CA THR A 633 10.85 -4.72 -11.80
C THR A 633 9.79 -3.66 -12.04
N HIS A 634 9.21 -3.62 -13.25
CA HIS A 634 8.33 -2.54 -13.69
C HIS A 634 6.92 -3.05 -14.10
N PRO A 635 5.83 -2.51 -13.53
CA PRO A 635 4.47 -2.89 -13.92
C PRO A 635 4.15 -2.56 -15.40
N ALA A 636 4.92 -1.65 -16.00
CA ALA A 636 4.89 -1.36 -17.43
C ALA A 636 5.10 -2.61 -18.31
N ASN A 637 5.98 -3.53 -17.90
CA ASN A 637 6.40 -4.68 -18.71
C ASN A 637 5.41 -5.86 -18.68
N MET A 638 4.41 -5.85 -17.77
CA MET A 638 3.36 -6.88 -17.68
C MET A 638 2.61 -7.13 -19.00
N ARG A 639 2.61 -6.16 -19.93
CA ARG A 639 2.04 -6.27 -21.29
C ARG A 639 2.67 -7.39 -22.14
N PHE A 640 3.90 -7.80 -21.85
CA PHE A 640 4.63 -8.80 -22.63
C PHE A 640 4.38 -10.25 -22.16
N MET A 641 3.90 -10.43 -20.93
CA MET A 641 3.85 -11.72 -20.21
C MET A 641 2.95 -12.81 -20.83
N GLN A 642 2.03 -12.45 -21.73
CA GLN A 642 1.14 -13.41 -22.41
C GLN A 642 0.95 -13.02 -23.88
N PHE A 643 2.04 -12.73 -24.60
CA PHE A 643 1.95 -12.33 -26.00
C PHE A 643 1.33 -13.43 -26.88
N ARG A 644 0.16 -13.13 -27.45
CA ARG A 644 -0.54 -13.92 -28.48
C ARG A 644 -0.70 -13.07 -29.74
N ALA A 645 -0.43 -13.67 -30.90
CA ALA A 645 -0.60 -12.96 -32.17
C ALA A 645 -2.08 -12.65 -32.44
N LYS A 646 -2.37 -11.41 -32.86
CA LYS A 646 -3.73 -10.90 -33.19
C LYS A 646 -4.73 -10.91 -32.03
N ASP A 647 -4.30 -10.64 -30.80
CA ASP A 647 -5.24 -10.48 -29.69
C ASP A 647 -5.94 -9.11 -29.66
N CYS A 648 -7.21 -9.08 -30.06
CA CYS A 648 -8.09 -7.90 -29.96
C CYS A 648 -8.35 -7.46 -28.51
N TYR A 649 -8.28 -8.38 -27.54
CA TYR A 649 -8.58 -8.10 -26.14
C TYR A 649 -7.47 -7.27 -25.47
N SER A 650 -6.20 -7.60 -25.72
CA SER A 650 -5.04 -6.79 -25.32
C SER A 650 -5.12 -5.34 -25.82
N LEU A 651 -5.59 -5.10 -27.06
CA LEU A 651 -5.78 -3.75 -27.59
C LEU A 651 -6.92 -2.99 -26.89
N ALA A 652 -8.01 -3.69 -26.53
CA ALA A 652 -9.12 -3.09 -25.78
C ALA A 652 -8.68 -2.70 -24.36
N LEU A 653 -7.96 -3.59 -23.66
CA LEU A 653 -7.37 -3.31 -22.35
C LEU A 653 -6.40 -2.13 -22.38
N SER A 654 -5.51 -2.07 -23.38
CA SER A 654 -4.54 -0.96 -23.54
C SER A 654 -5.22 0.41 -23.70
N LYS A 655 -6.40 0.45 -24.35
CA LYS A 655 -7.22 1.67 -24.47
C LYS A 655 -7.90 2.04 -23.14
N LEU A 656 -8.36 1.05 -22.37
CA LEU A 656 -8.94 1.26 -21.04
C LEU A 656 -7.88 1.80 -20.07
N GLU A 657 -6.73 1.12 -19.96
CA GLU A 657 -5.58 1.54 -19.14
C GLU A 657 -5.17 3.00 -19.40
N LYS A 658 -5.03 3.39 -20.68
CA LYS A 658 -4.71 4.79 -21.03
C LYS A 658 -5.79 5.76 -20.55
N LYS A 659 -7.07 5.42 -20.74
CA LYS A 659 -8.21 6.26 -20.33
C LYS A 659 -8.37 6.37 -18.82
N GLU A 660 -7.98 5.37 -18.05
CA GLU A 660 -7.94 5.47 -16.58
C GLU A 660 -6.72 6.28 -16.10
N ARG A 661 -5.54 6.12 -16.72
CA ARG A 661 -4.37 6.98 -16.45
C ARG A 661 -4.64 8.45 -16.78
N GLU A 662 -5.38 8.74 -17.85
CA GLU A 662 -5.84 10.09 -18.21
C GLU A 662 -6.82 10.72 -17.19
N LYS A 663 -7.47 9.92 -16.34
CA LYS A 663 -8.30 10.40 -15.21
C LYS A 663 -7.53 10.52 -13.90
N GLY A 664 -6.26 10.08 -13.86
CA GLY A 664 -5.48 10.01 -12.62
C GLY A 664 -5.81 8.82 -11.72
N SER A 665 -6.17 7.65 -12.27
CA SER A 665 -6.38 6.45 -11.45
C SER A 665 -5.08 5.88 -10.86
N ASN A 666 -5.05 5.57 -9.57
CA ASN A 666 -3.89 4.98 -8.85
C ASN A 666 -3.47 3.58 -9.37
N LEU A 667 -4.30 2.91 -10.18
CA LEU A 667 -4.14 1.50 -10.57
C LEU A 667 -4.43 1.25 -12.07
N ALA A 668 -3.82 2.01 -12.97
CA ALA A 668 -4.09 1.89 -14.42
C ALA A 668 -3.86 0.47 -14.99
N PHE A 669 -2.85 -0.26 -14.49
CA PHE A 669 -2.52 -1.63 -14.92
C PHE A 669 -3.47 -2.71 -14.38
N MET A 670 -4.41 -2.39 -13.48
CA MET A 670 -5.26 -3.35 -12.77
C MET A 670 -6.02 -4.32 -13.68
N PHE A 671 -6.53 -3.84 -14.82
CA PHE A 671 -7.29 -4.64 -15.77
C PHE A 671 -6.42 -5.59 -16.63
N ARG A 672 -5.09 -5.55 -16.51
CA ARG A 672 -4.18 -6.47 -17.21
C ARG A 672 -4.40 -7.89 -16.69
N GLN A 673 -4.84 -8.78 -17.57
CA GLN A 673 -5.15 -10.19 -17.26
C GLN A 673 -4.03 -10.95 -16.52
N PRO A 674 -2.72 -10.75 -16.79
CA PRO A 674 -1.66 -11.43 -16.03
C PRO A 674 -1.60 -11.03 -14.54
N PHE A 675 -1.89 -9.76 -14.22
CA PHE A 675 -1.98 -9.27 -12.84
C PHE A 675 -3.29 -9.69 -12.17
N ALA A 676 -4.43 -9.54 -12.85
CA ALA A 676 -5.74 -9.96 -12.34
C ALA A 676 -5.81 -11.50 -12.06
N ALA A 677 -5.00 -12.30 -12.75
CA ALA A 677 -4.88 -13.74 -12.54
C ALA A 677 -3.80 -14.15 -11.52
N GLY A 678 -3.14 -13.21 -10.83
CA GLY A 678 -2.11 -13.52 -9.82
C GLY A 678 -0.80 -14.10 -10.37
N ARG A 679 -0.59 -14.04 -11.69
CA ARG A 679 0.60 -14.59 -12.35
C ARG A 679 1.78 -13.64 -12.38
N VAL A 680 1.53 -12.35 -12.12
CA VAL A 680 2.57 -11.32 -12.16
C VAL A 680 2.46 -10.40 -10.95
N PHE A 681 3.60 -10.14 -10.34
CA PHE A 681 3.78 -9.27 -9.18
C PHE A 681 4.95 -8.31 -9.43
N SER A 682 4.94 -7.13 -8.82
CA SER A 682 5.96 -6.10 -8.99
C SER A 682 6.19 -5.39 -7.68
N ILE A 683 7.44 -5.14 -7.29
CA ILE A 683 7.77 -4.65 -5.94
C ILE A 683 7.14 -3.27 -5.64
N SER A 684 7.02 -2.38 -6.63
CA SER A 684 6.39 -1.06 -6.46
C SER A 684 4.93 -1.10 -5.98
N MET A 685 4.24 -2.24 -6.11
CA MET A 685 2.91 -2.48 -5.52
C MET A 685 2.91 -2.48 -3.98
N LEU A 686 4.08 -2.51 -3.35
CA LEU A 686 4.26 -2.45 -1.91
C LEU A 686 4.56 -1.05 -1.39
N ASP A 687 4.92 -0.09 -2.25
CA ASP A 687 5.27 1.28 -1.85
C ASP A 687 4.09 1.97 -1.14
N THR A 688 2.89 1.76 -1.69
CA THR A 688 1.62 2.25 -1.14
C THR A 688 1.31 1.71 0.25
N LEU A 689 1.88 0.56 0.66
CA LEU A 689 1.76 0.04 2.03
C LEU A 689 2.42 0.96 3.06
N LEU A 690 3.58 1.53 2.71
CA LEU A 690 4.23 2.53 3.55
C LEU A 690 3.45 3.85 3.53
N TYR A 691 2.98 4.28 2.35
CA TYR A 691 2.28 5.56 2.21
C TYR A 691 0.92 5.58 2.94
N GLN A 692 0.14 4.48 2.87
CA GLN A 692 -1.10 4.33 3.65
C GLN A 692 -0.85 4.29 5.16
N SER A 693 0.30 3.80 5.62
CA SER A 693 0.57 3.63 7.05
C SER A 693 0.58 4.96 7.83
N PHE A 694 0.80 6.11 7.17
CA PHE A 694 0.66 7.45 7.76
C PHE A 694 -0.80 7.83 8.10
N VAL A 695 -1.79 7.16 7.48
CA VAL A 695 -3.23 7.38 7.74
C VAL A 695 -3.87 6.21 8.48
N LYS A 696 -3.20 5.06 8.47
CA LYS A 696 -3.69 3.75 8.91
C LYS A 696 -2.54 2.91 9.50
N ASP A 697 -2.06 3.27 10.68
CA ASP A 697 -0.89 2.69 11.38
C ASP A 697 -0.87 1.15 11.38
N TYR A 698 -2.06 0.56 11.49
CA TYR A 698 -2.31 -0.89 11.55
C TYR A 698 -2.14 -1.64 10.23
N MET A 699 -2.06 -0.98 9.07
CA MET A 699 -1.99 -1.66 7.76
C MET A 699 -0.76 -2.56 7.65
N ILE A 700 0.39 -2.11 8.14
CA ILE A 700 1.62 -2.91 8.15
C ILE A 700 1.39 -4.19 8.98
N SER A 701 0.80 -4.07 10.18
CA SER A 701 0.52 -5.20 11.06
C SER A 701 -0.49 -6.18 10.46
N ILE A 702 -1.61 -5.69 9.89
CA ILE A 702 -2.63 -6.55 9.29
C ILE A 702 -2.06 -7.30 8.08
N THR A 703 -1.32 -6.64 7.19
CA THR A 703 -0.74 -7.33 6.04
C THR A 703 0.32 -8.35 6.47
N ARG A 704 1.13 -8.08 7.50
CA ARG A 704 2.10 -9.07 8.02
C ARG A 704 1.42 -10.29 8.66
N LEU A 705 0.31 -10.10 9.37
CA LEU A 705 -0.52 -11.19 9.91
C LEU A 705 -1.20 -12.00 8.79
N LEU A 706 -1.79 -11.33 7.79
CA LEU A 706 -2.42 -11.99 6.62
C LEU A 706 -1.40 -12.82 5.82
N LEU A 707 -0.18 -12.31 5.67
CA LEU A 707 0.91 -13.02 4.99
C LEU A 707 1.56 -14.14 5.84
N GLY A 708 1.19 -14.28 7.11
CA GLY A 708 1.80 -15.25 8.03
C GLY A 708 3.27 -14.97 8.35
N LEU A 709 3.74 -13.74 8.12
CA LEU A 709 5.09 -13.30 8.51
C LEU A 709 5.17 -13.14 10.01
N ASP A 710 4.27 -12.34 10.58
CA ASP A 710 4.11 -12.22 12.03
C ASP A 710 2.91 -13.09 12.42
N THR A 711 3.04 -13.90 13.47
CA THR A 711 1.94 -14.75 13.97
C THR A 711 1.78 -14.56 15.47
N THR A 712 0.58 -14.21 15.91
CA THR A 712 0.25 -14.06 17.34
C THR A 712 -0.58 -15.26 17.82
N PRO A 713 -0.52 -15.64 19.11
CA PRO A 713 -1.39 -16.69 19.64
C PRO A 713 -2.87 -16.33 19.40
N GLY A 714 -3.54 -17.11 18.55
CA GLY A 714 -4.94 -16.89 18.17
C GLY A 714 -5.17 -16.09 16.87
N SER A 715 -4.14 -15.72 16.11
CA SER A 715 -4.33 -15.16 14.74
C SER A 715 -4.65 -16.25 13.71
N GLY A 716 -5.73 -16.08 12.95
CA GLY A 716 -6.02 -16.87 11.75
C GLY A 716 -5.02 -16.64 10.61
N PHE A 717 -5.06 -17.53 9.61
CA PHE A 717 -4.13 -17.60 8.47
C PHE A 717 -4.89 -17.74 7.14
N LEU A 718 -4.39 -17.14 6.05
CA LEU A 718 -5.04 -17.27 4.73
C LEU A 718 -5.06 -18.73 4.24
N CYS A 719 -6.20 -19.16 3.71
CA CYS A 719 -6.40 -20.53 3.22
C CYS A 719 -7.30 -20.55 1.98
N ALA A 720 -6.96 -21.38 1.00
CA ALA A 720 -7.81 -21.64 -0.14
C ALA A 720 -8.70 -22.85 0.15
N PHE A 721 -10.02 -22.68 0.06
CA PHE A 721 -10.90 -23.82 -0.17
C PHE A 721 -10.70 -24.27 -1.62
N TYR A 722 -9.78 -25.23 -1.82
CA TYR A 722 -9.43 -25.72 -3.14
C TYR A 722 -10.65 -26.29 -3.85
N GLN A 723 -11.10 -25.53 -4.84
CA GLN A 723 -12.06 -25.91 -5.87
C GLN A 723 -13.50 -26.14 -5.35
N VAL A 724 -14.46 -25.42 -5.92
CA VAL A 724 -15.90 -25.71 -5.78
C VAL A 724 -16.22 -26.94 -6.64
N VAL A 725 -15.71 -28.12 -6.24
CA VAL A 725 -15.84 -29.39 -6.96
C VAL A 725 -17.30 -29.86 -6.92
N LEU A 726 -18.13 -29.41 -7.86
CA LEU A 726 -19.52 -29.79 -8.21
C LEU A 726 -20.54 -29.95 -7.06
N SER A 727 -20.25 -30.71 -6.01
CA SER A 727 -21.03 -30.89 -4.78
C SER A 727 -21.65 -29.61 -4.20
N PRO A 728 -20.97 -28.43 -4.20
CA PRO A 728 -21.57 -27.20 -3.68
C PRO A 728 -22.48 -26.46 -4.66
N LEU A 729 -22.83 -26.99 -5.85
CA LEU A 729 -23.79 -26.37 -6.79
C LEU A 729 -25.20 -26.12 -6.20
N ARG A 730 -25.47 -26.67 -5.01
CA ARG A 730 -26.64 -26.35 -4.17
C ARG A 730 -26.59 -24.90 -3.64
N ILE A 731 -25.41 -24.29 -3.56
CA ILE A 731 -25.13 -22.94 -3.06
C ILE A 731 -24.84 -22.01 -4.24
N ARG A 732 -25.85 -21.24 -4.67
CA ARG A 732 -25.78 -20.37 -5.88
C ARG A 732 -25.37 -18.92 -5.60
N LYS A 733 -25.09 -18.55 -4.35
CA LYS A 733 -24.72 -17.20 -3.90
C LYS A 733 -23.59 -17.30 -2.87
N CYS A 734 -22.64 -16.36 -2.90
CA CYS A 734 -21.60 -16.25 -1.87
C CYS A 734 -22.19 -16.05 -0.46
N GLU A 735 -23.28 -15.27 -0.35
CA GLU A 735 -24.10 -15.11 0.87
C GLU A 735 -24.46 -16.44 1.57
N ASN A 736 -24.72 -17.48 0.78
CA ASN A 736 -25.15 -18.79 1.26
C ASN A 736 -23.98 -19.78 1.43
N LEU A 737 -22.74 -19.37 1.14
CA LEU A 737 -21.53 -20.17 1.31
C LEU A 737 -20.84 -19.88 2.65
N ALA A 738 -21.25 -18.83 3.35
CA ALA A 738 -20.84 -18.55 4.72
C ALA A 738 -21.37 -19.58 5.71
N PRO A 739 -20.59 -19.97 6.75
CA PRO A 739 -21.01 -20.95 7.74
C PRO A 739 -22.13 -20.37 8.62
N SER A 740 -23.38 -20.69 8.29
CA SER A 740 -24.56 -20.28 9.07
C SER A 740 -24.52 -20.89 10.47
N SER A 741 -24.25 -20.07 11.49
CA SER A 741 -24.20 -20.47 12.90
C SER A 741 -25.61 -20.67 13.51
N THR A 742 -26.44 -21.45 12.82
CA THR A 742 -27.81 -21.80 13.22
C THR A 742 -27.87 -23.31 13.54
N PRO A 743 -28.04 -23.70 14.81
CA PRO A 743 -28.17 -25.10 15.18
C PRO A 743 -29.56 -25.63 14.78
N HIS A 744 -29.71 -26.05 13.51
CA HIS A 744 -30.89 -26.81 13.09
C HIS A 744 -30.83 -28.20 13.71
N VAL A 745 -31.71 -28.43 14.69
CA VAL A 745 -31.80 -29.69 15.44
C VAL A 745 -32.51 -30.76 14.59
N GLU A 746 -31.78 -31.35 13.64
CA GLU A 746 -32.14 -32.65 13.07
C GLU A 746 -31.38 -33.77 13.79
N ARG A 747 -32.12 -34.73 14.36
CA ARG A 747 -31.57 -35.85 15.13
C ARG A 747 -30.91 -36.89 14.21
N ALA A 748 -29.64 -36.72 13.90
CA ALA A 748 -28.76 -37.80 13.42
C ALA A 748 -27.84 -38.26 14.56
N LYS A 749 -27.79 -39.58 14.82
CA LYS A 749 -26.90 -40.15 15.85
C LYS A 749 -25.48 -40.35 15.30
N GLY A 750 -24.47 -39.89 16.04
CA GLY A 750 -23.07 -40.23 15.80
C GLY A 750 -22.12 -39.20 16.43
N PRO A 751 -21.20 -39.58 17.34
CA PRO A 751 -20.23 -38.64 17.88
C PRO A 751 -19.16 -38.33 16.84
N ARG A 752 -18.89 -37.03 16.60
CA ARG A 752 -17.71 -36.55 15.89
C ARG A 752 -17.08 -35.41 16.69
N THR A 753 -16.02 -35.73 17.40
CA THR A 753 -15.17 -34.77 18.12
C THR A 753 -13.95 -34.45 17.28
N HIS A 754 -13.95 -33.27 16.64
CA HIS A 754 -12.76 -32.70 16.01
C HIS A 754 -12.39 -31.38 16.73
N PRO A 755 -11.11 -31.16 17.07
CA PRO A 755 -10.66 -29.87 17.59
C PRO A 755 -10.52 -28.87 16.44
N GLU A 756 -11.51 -27.99 16.28
CA GLU A 756 -11.48 -26.94 15.26
C GLU A 756 -10.47 -25.84 15.60
N GLY A 757 -9.34 -25.83 14.90
CA GLY A 757 -8.48 -24.66 14.80
C GLY A 757 -9.14 -23.59 13.91
N SER A 758 -9.06 -22.31 14.31
CA SER A 758 -9.71 -21.20 13.61
C SER A 758 -9.05 -20.88 12.26
N THR A 759 -9.52 -21.56 11.21
CA THR A 759 -9.31 -21.17 9.81
C THR A 759 -9.94 -19.80 9.54
N LEU A 760 -9.40 -19.04 8.58
CA LEU A 760 -10.06 -17.82 8.08
C LEU A 760 -11.29 -18.22 7.25
N SER A 761 -12.48 -18.03 7.84
CA SER A 761 -13.79 -18.23 7.19
C SER A 761 -14.43 -16.90 6.74
N THR A 762 -13.61 -15.85 6.63
CA THR A 762 -13.99 -14.53 6.10
C THR A 762 -13.83 -14.54 4.58
N PHE A 763 -14.82 -14.03 3.85
CA PHE A 763 -14.74 -13.92 2.39
C PHE A 763 -13.83 -12.76 1.98
N LEU A 764 -12.89 -13.09 1.10
CA LEU A 764 -12.00 -12.19 0.35
C LEU A 764 -12.15 -12.51 -1.14
#